data_AF-F0XWF7-F1
#
_entry.id   AF-F0XWF7-F1
#
_cell.length_a   1.000
_cell.length_b   1.000
_cell.length_c   1.000
_cell.angle_alpha   90.00
_cell.angle_beta   90.00
_cell.angle_gamma   90.00
#
_symmetry.space_group_name_H-M   'P 1'
#
loop_
_entity.id
_entity.type
_entity.pdbx_description
1 polymer ?
#
loop_
_entity_poly.entity_id
_entity_poly.type
_entity_poly.pdbx_seq_one_letter_code
_entity_poly.pdbx_strand_id
1 'polypeptide(L)'
;MEVAWSHVAVAVAAVAWALAAAAARARPRGMATKEWLQGLVIAHFPAFYHKHILPAVYGDLTASINVGQPYLRDLLPTLEAAPSLGAASFGPGDVVDPSPDAAGSRKIVATSLLPRMLEALADYETGATGKMYAAVDALVEACLPHVGACPDGTRPTLDRCVYYCMNKERGAYFPVIHWDTDWVQFPGAAGFQLWFLARAHGRAGVGNMFMVSTPDLRPDDPSVRYVPTKGGGLAKIFHDSSAHEYPLKRFASVADAGLRFEYLAMAPGDCLIMCKRHLHMSDPRLLLDGEANDRLAVNFRVVFTEAPGAGATIPFWPYHSYNLACHQRLKHRAFTDGTMDADETCHITVAAAPSLDAQLRELWAVRDGFFASDPAAKAALVARRVSSLVAAAEACDASSAEARARSAFVRGRALDAGDAYDPAAEAALSRAVKLAPDDVAAWNALGHAFWKKGDTAGAGDCYEAARSRAGDAVSARALSQLARAGPRPADGAFDRSVALAKDALRCDLGDGESWYVLGNAHVARFFSRGAGGRDPRDLRFAAKAYASAEAKYDKTWKDPPDVGGIRGTFGNPDLFFNRGHLRRYVEDYAGACADFGKARDLDGALPAQDAIDDTQRWVRRVEDLVRRKGALKPKRRYELDAALRSNAGLKAPAGYAERTLADLVKAPLGASDADAAAHFRSAANARTFVVLVVALELRRDGAVPPDAYLAFGRGNAATPCVALSVYDGDTAKLAPGAVVVVLDPVVVDVPSPDAGGDGYAAVHCGDAAKILLDGKPLPTRAAFSKPSVAAGRPVAASATACHVARERVGAADGAGDVVGSYDGAGVGAGVGRAVGAYDGSYDGGGVDGAGDGSGDGGADGAGVGRRVGTADGAGDGGGLKTA
;
A
#
# COMPACT_ATOMS: atom_id res chain seq x y z
N MET A 1 35.19 41.51 9.45
CA MET A 1 36.15 40.58 10.12
C MET A 1 35.44 39.57 11.02
N GLU A 2 34.47 39.96 11.85
CA GLU A 2 33.73 39.01 12.71
C GLU A 2 32.98 37.89 11.96
N VAL A 3 32.41 38.17 10.77
CA VAL A 3 31.74 37.16 9.92
C VAL A 3 32.71 36.10 9.39
N ALA A 4 33.95 36.49 9.09
CA ALA A 4 35.00 35.56 8.65
C ALA A 4 35.44 34.64 9.78
N TRP A 5 35.47 35.14 11.02
CA TRP A 5 35.73 34.32 12.21
C TRP A 5 34.59 33.35 12.53
N SER A 6 33.33 33.72 12.25
CA SER A 6 32.18 32.80 12.40
C SER A 6 32.22 31.67 11.37
N HIS A 7 32.60 31.94 10.12
CA HIS A 7 32.73 30.90 9.09
C HIS A 7 33.87 29.93 9.40
N VAL A 8 34.99 30.43 9.95
CA VAL A 8 36.10 29.60 10.43
C VAL A 8 35.69 28.77 11.65
N ALA A 9 34.95 29.33 12.60
CA ALA A 9 34.45 28.59 13.76
C ALA A 9 33.46 27.47 13.37
N VAL A 10 32.59 27.73 12.39
CA VAL A 10 31.66 26.74 11.81
C VAL A 10 32.42 25.61 11.11
N ALA A 11 33.45 25.94 10.32
CA ALA A 11 34.29 24.95 9.66
C ALA A 11 35.07 24.09 10.67
N VAL A 12 35.60 24.69 11.74
CA VAL A 12 36.31 23.98 12.82
C VAL A 12 35.37 23.05 13.60
N ALA A 13 34.16 23.51 13.94
CA ALA A 13 33.16 22.70 14.62
C ALA A 13 32.66 21.52 13.75
N ALA A 14 32.49 21.74 12.44
CA ALA A 14 32.11 20.70 11.48
C ALA A 14 33.18 19.60 11.36
N VAL A 15 34.45 20.00 11.30
CA VAL A 15 35.58 19.07 11.25
C VAL A 15 35.72 18.30 12.56
N ALA A 16 35.57 18.96 13.72
CA ALA A 16 35.62 18.31 15.02
C ALA A 16 34.49 17.28 15.21
N TRP A 17 33.28 17.60 14.77
CA TRP A 17 32.14 16.67 14.81
C TRP A 17 32.32 15.49 13.85
N ALA A 18 32.82 15.72 12.63
CA ALA A 18 33.09 14.65 11.67
C ALA A 18 34.17 13.68 12.19
N LEU A 19 35.18 14.19 12.89
CA LEU A 19 36.20 13.38 13.55
C LEU A 19 35.63 12.56 14.72
N ALA A 20 34.70 13.12 15.51
CA ALA A 20 34.01 12.41 16.59
C ALA A 20 33.04 11.34 16.07
N ALA A 21 32.29 11.62 14.99
CA ALA A 21 31.39 10.66 14.35
C ALA A 21 32.14 9.52 13.64
N ALA A 22 33.31 9.83 13.06
CA ALA A 22 34.21 8.83 12.48
C ALA A 22 34.82 7.91 13.55
N ALA A 23 35.07 8.39 14.77
CA ALA A 23 35.55 7.58 15.88
C ALA A 23 34.52 6.53 16.37
N ALA A 24 33.23 6.71 16.05
CA ALA A 24 32.13 5.84 16.50
C ALA A 24 31.67 4.82 15.43
N ARG A 25 32.22 4.83 14.20
CA ARG A 25 31.77 3.95 13.10
C ARG A 25 32.94 3.29 12.37
N ALA A 26 32.79 2.01 12.04
CA ALA A 26 33.80 1.28 11.27
C ALA A 26 33.79 1.75 9.80
N ARG A 27 34.96 2.16 9.30
CA ARG A 27 35.18 2.50 7.89
C ARG A 27 35.02 1.26 6.99
N PRO A 28 34.22 1.31 5.92
CA PRO A 28 34.11 0.20 4.96
C PRO A 28 35.46 -0.16 4.31
N ARG A 29 35.76 -1.45 4.17
CA ARG A 29 36.99 -1.92 3.48
C ARG A 29 36.98 -1.48 2.01
N GLY A 30 38.04 -0.81 1.59
CA GLY A 30 38.25 -0.37 0.19
C GLY A 30 37.98 1.11 -0.08
N MET A 31 37.34 1.85 0.83
CA MET A 31 37.09 3.30 0.66
C MET A 31 38.24 4.13 1.24
N ALA A 32 38.66 5.21 0.56
CA ALA A 32 39.71 6.10 1.06
C ALA A 32 39.22 6.96 2.23
N THR A 33 40.09 7.23 3.22
CA THR A 33 39.70 7.96 4.45
C THR A 33 39.15 9.35 4.15
N LYS A 34 39.69 10.04 3.13
CA LYS A 34 39.25 11.37 2.70
C LYS A 34 37.82 11.35 2.13
N GLU A 35 37.51 10.36 1.30
CA GLU A 35 36.19 10.18 0.67
C GLU A 35 35.14 9.78 1.71
N TRP A 36 35.51 8.92 2.66
CA TRP A 36 34.64 8.51 3.76
C TRP A 36 34.30 9.68 4.70
N LEU A 37 35.29 10.50 5.06
CA LEU A 37 35.07 11.71 5.86
C LEU A 37 34.27 12.78 5.09
N GLN A 38 34.54 12.97 3.79
CA GLN A 38 33.75 13.87 2.95
C GLN A 38 32.29 13.42 2.83
N GLY A 39 32.03 12.12 2.66
CA GLY A 39 30.67 11.57 2.62
C GLY A 39 29.90 11.74 3.93
N LEU A 40 30.57 11.55 5.08
CA LEU A 40 29.99 11.79 6.42
C LEU A 40 29.66 13.27 6.65
N VAL A 41 30.54 14.17 6.23
CA VAL A 41 30.29 15.61 6.29
C VAL A 41 29.11 15.95 5.38
N ILE A 42 29.12 15.58 4.11
CA ILE A 42 28.05 15.93 3.15
C ILE A 42 26.68 15.39 3.58
N ALA A 43 26.61 14.15 4.08
CA ALA A 43 25.35 13.51 4.41
C ALA A 43 24.69 14.05 5.70
N HIS A 44 25.45 14.58 6.65
CA HIS A 44 24.94 14.93 7.98
C HIS A 44 25.20 16.37 8.41
N PHE A 45 26.12 17.07 7.74
CA PHE A 45 26.34 18.51 7.94
C PHE A 45 25.07 19.35 7.75
N PRO A 46 24.17 19.09 6.77
CA PRO A 46 22.95 19.88 6.64
C PRO A 46 22.04 19.80 7.87
N ALA A 47 21.86 18.60 8.44
CA ALA A 47 21.02 18.39 9.62
C ALA A 47 21.63 19.01 10.89
N PHE A 48 22.95 18.89 11.06
CA PHE A 48 23.67 19.52 12.17
C PHE A 48 23.70 21.06 12.05
N TYR A 49 23.97 21.56 10.85
CA TYR A 49 23.93 22.99 10.53
C TYR A 49 22.54 23.56 10.81
N HIS A 50 21.46 22.89 10.40
CA HIS A 50 20.08 23.33 10.67
C HIS A 50 19.66 23.24 12.15
N LYS A 51 20.09 22.20 12.88
CA LYS A 51 19.64 21.96 14.25
C LYS A 51 20.40 22.77 15.30
N HIS A 52 21.68 23.06 15.05
CA HIS A 52 22.57 23.61 16.08
C HIS A 52 23.23 24.92 15.67
N ILE A 53 23.54 25.13 14.39
CA ILE A 53 24.28 26.31 13.93
C ILE A 53 23.34 27.40 13.41
N LEU A 54 22.35 27.06 12.57
CA LEU A 54 21.38 28.02 12.04
C LEU A 54 20.61 28.74 13.16
N PRO A 55 20.11 28.06 14.22
CA PRO A 55 19.39 28.74 15.30
C PRO A 55 20.31 29.59 16.17
N ALA A 56 21.59 29.24 16.32
CA ALA A 56 22.55 30.05 17.07
C ALA A 56 23.03 31.25 16.24
N VAL A 57 23.31 31.05 14.96
CA VAL A 57 23.73 32.11 14.03
C VAL A 57 22.56 33.02 13.70
N TYR A 58 21.39 32.53 13.29
CA TYR A 58 20.21 33.38 13.08
C TYR A 58 19.58 33.84 14.39
N GLY A 59 19.61 33.09 15.49
CA GLY A 59 19.11 33.58 16.78
C GLY A 59 19.86 34.81 17.27
N ASP A 60 21.20 34.76 17.25
CA ASP A 60 22.04 35.90 17.63
C ASP A 60 22.10 36.98 16.55
N LEU A 61 22.00 36.64 15.25
CA LEU A 61 21.99 37.62 14.16
C LEU A 61 20.64 38.34 14.05
N THR A 62 19.51 37.68 14.32
CA THR A 62 18.17 38.32 14.30
C THR A 62 17.97 39.16 15.56
N ALA A 63 18.52 38.74 16.70
CA ALA A 63 18.56 39.55 17.93
C ALA A 63 19.52 40.76 17.79
N SER A 64 20.68 40.60 17.15
CA SER A 64 21.63 41.71 16.96
C SER A 64 21.28 42.67 15.80
N ILE A 65 20.60 42.20 14.74
CA ILE A 65 20.16 43.06 13.62
C ILE A 65 18.89 43.85 13.96
N ASN A 66 17.96 43.31 14.76
CA ASN A 66 16.62 43.89 14.88
C ASN A 66 16.33 44.64 16.19
N VAL A 67 17.03 44.37 17.30
CA VAL A 67 16.67 44.94 18.62
C VAL A 67 17.17 46.40 18.80
N GLY A 68 17.99 46.91 17.88
CA GLY A 68 18.65 48.22 18.02
C GLY A 68 18.39 49.26 16.93
N GLN A 69 17.48 49.03 15.97
CA GLN A 69 17.31 49.90 14.80
C GLN A 69 16.45 51.14 15.13
N PRO A 70 17.03 52.34 15.30
CA PRO A 70 16.28 53.52 15.76
C PRO A 70 15.16 53.92 14.78
N TYR A 71 15.36 53.69 13.48
CA TYR A 71 14.41 54.05 12.44
C TYR A 71 13.06 53.30 12.55
N LEU A 72 13.03 52.10 13.16
CA LEU A 72 11.76 51.37 13.39
C LEU A 72 10.89 52.08 14.43
N ARG A 73 11.51 52.74 15.42
CA ARG A 73 10.78 53.58 16.38
C ARG A 73 10.24 54.85 15.72
N ASP A 74 11.02 55.43 14.81
CA ASP A 74 10.56 56.60 14.03
C ASP A 74 9.38 56.26 13.11
N LEU A 75 9.28 55.00 12.66
CA LEU A 75 8.15 54.50 11.87
C LEU A 75 6.90 54.22 12.71
N LEU A 76 7.03 53.98 14.02
CA LEU A 76 5.95 53.46 14.87
C LEU A 76 4.63 54.26 14.76
N PRO A 77 4.63 55.62 14.84
CA PRO A 77 3.38 56.38 14.69
C PRO A 77 2.71 56.18 13.33
N THR A 78 3.49 55.97 12.27
CA THR A 78 2.98 55.73 10.92
C THR A 78 2.40 54.31 10.79
N LEU A 79 3.05 53.32 11.42
CA LEU A 79 2.59 51.93 11.43
C LEU A 79 1.30 51.76 12.25
N GLU A 80 1.18 52.48 13.37
CA GLU A 80 -0.03 52.48 14.20
C GLU A 80 -1.22 53.14 13.50
N ALA A 81 -0.97 54.17 12.70
CA ALA A 81 -1.99 54.86 11.92
C ALA A 81 -2.34 54.15 10.59
N ALA A 82 -1.65 53.07 10.24
CA ALA A 82 -1.83 52.40 8.95
C ALA A 82 -3.24 51.78 8.82
N PRO A 83 -3.95 51.99 7.70
CA PRO A 83 -5.22 51.33 7.46
C PRO A 83 -5.05 49.81 7.36
N SER A 84 -6.08 49.08 7.79
CA SER A 84 -6.10 47.62 7.74
C SER A 84 -6.68 47.11 6.43
N LEU A 85 -6.03 46.10 5.85
CA LEU A 85 -6.47 45.33 4.69
C LEU A 85 -6.84 43.92 5.11
N GLY A 86 -8.07 43.51 4.82
CA GLY A 86 -8.55 42.13 4.94
C GLY A 86 -9.15 41.64 3.63
N ALA A 87 -9.65 40.40 3.60
CA ALA A 87 -10.31 39.86 2.40
C ALA A 87 -11.49 40.74 1.92
N ALA A 88 -12.24 41.32 2.85
CA ALA A 88 -13.37 42.21 2.57
C ALA A 88 -12.98 43.56 1.94
N SER A 89 -11.69 43.91 1.96
CA SER A 89 -11.17 45.13 1.32
C SER A 89 -11.11 45.01 -0.21
N PHE A 90 -11.39 43.83 -0.79
CA PHE A 90 -11.30 43.53 -2.21
C PHE A 90 -12.66 43.07 -2.78
N GLY A 91 -13.00 43.57 -3.96
CA GLY A 91 -14.18 43.17 -4.72
C GLY A 91 -14.00 41.87 -5.50
N PRO A 92 -15.09 41.26 -6.00
CA PRO A 92 -15.05 40.04 -6.79
C PRO A 92 -14.24 40.14 -8.09
N GLY A 93 -14.23 41.33 -8.72
CA GLY A 93 -13.51 41.60 -9.96
C GLY A 93 -12.03 41.96 -9.80
N ASP A 94 -11.56 42.17 -8.57
CA ASP A 94 -10.15 42.50 -8.32
C ASP A 94 -9.28 41.28 -8.61
N VAL A 95 -8.27 41.46 -9.45
CA VAL A 95 -7.32 40.42 -9.83
C VAL A 95 -5.89 40.91 -9.62
N VAL A 96 -4.99 39.99 -9.29
CA VAL A 96 -3.56 40.27 -9.20
C VAL A 96 -2.93 40.14 -10.57
N ASP A 97 -2.23 41.18 -11.02
CA ASP A 97 -1.47 41.17 -12.27
C ASP A 97 -0.22 40.29 -12.11
N PRO A 98 -0.10 39.17 -12.85
CA PRO A 98 1.05 38.28 -12.78
C PRO A 98 2.19 38.69 -13.72
N SER A 99 2.07 39.81 -14.44
CA SER A 99 3.08 40.23 -15.41
C SER A 99 4.44 40.50 -14.73
N PRO A 100 5.55 40.33 -15.46
CA PRO A 100 6.89 40.50 -14.88
C PRO A 100 7.12 41.90 -14.28
N ASP A 101 6.51 42.91 -14.90
CA ASP A 101 6.67 44.31 -14.54
C ASP A 101 5.62 44.82 -13.54
N ALA A 102 4.65 43.97 -13.17
CA ALA A 102 3.55 44.30 -12.26
C ALA A 102 4.08 44.82 -10.92
N ALA A 103 3.62 46.02 -10.54
CA ALA A 103 3.95 46.67 -9.29
C ALA A 103 2.68 47.07 -8.53
N GLY A 104 2.69 46.92 -7.21
CA GLY A 104 1.57 47.35 -6.38
C GLY A 104 0.33 46.44 -6.38
N SER A 105 0.25 45.43 -7.26
CA SER A 105 -0.92 44.55 -7.37
C SER A 105 -0.94 43.48 -6.27
N ARG A 106 -2.07 43.37 -5.55
CA ARG A 106 -2.24 42.47 -4.40
C ARG A 106 -3.72 42.18 -4.13
N LYS A 107 -4.02 41.05 -3.50
CA LYS A 107 -5.36 40.67 -3.04
C LYS A 107 -5.29 39.68 -1.88
N ILE A 108 -6.21 39.79 -0.94
CA ILE A 108 -6.41 38.80 0.13
C ILE A 108 -7.64 37.97 -0.22
N VAL A 109 -7.51 36.65 -0.14
CA VAL A 109 -8.56 35.68 -0.43
C VAL A 109 -8.81 34.83 0.81
N ALA A 110 -10.05 34.78 1.28
CA ALA A 110 -10.45 33.86 2.33
C ALA A 110 -10.63 32.45 1.74
N THR A 111 -9.94 31.45 2.30
CA THR A 111 -10.01 30.06 1.81
C THR A 111 -10.62 29.13 2.87
N SER A 112 -11.25 28.04 2.43
CA SER A 112 -11.71 26.97 3.32
C SER A 112 -10.64 25.93 3.63
N LEU A 113 -9.37 26.18 3.26
CA LEU A 113 -8.30 25.18 3.25
C LEU A 113 -7.52 25.09 4.56
N LEU A 114 -7.87 25.87 5.57
CA LEU A 114 -7.17 25.90 6.86
C LEU A 114 -7.02 24.52 7.52
N PRO A 115 -8.07 23.67 7.65
CA PRO A 115 -7.93 22.35 8.26
C PRO A 115 -6.94 21.46 7.49
N ARG A 116 -7.06 21.44 6.17
CA ARG A 116 -6.19 20.66 5.27
C ARG A 116 -4.74 21.12 5.34
N MET A 117 -4.50 22.43 5.42
CA MET A 117 -3.16 22.99 5.52
C MET A 117 -2.54 22.73 6.89
N LEU A 118 -3.30 22.80 7.99
CA LEU A 118 -2.81 22.47 9.32
C LEU A 118 -2.42 21.00 9.45
N GLU A 119 -3.22 20.09 8.90
CA GLU A 119 -2.89 18.66 8.83
C GLU A 119 -1.60 18.43 8.04
N ALA A 120 -1.51 19.03 6.84
CA ALA A 120 -0.32 18.92 6.00
C ALA A 120 0.95 19.48 6.68
N LEU A 121 0.83 20.59 7.42
CA LEU A 121 1.93 21.19 8.16
C LEU A 121 2.38 20.34 9.36
N ALA A 122 1.48 19.59 9.99
CA ALA A 122 1.82 18.65 11.06
C ALA A 122 2.59 17.44 10.51
N ASP A 123 2.12 16.86 9.40
CA ASP A 123 2.81 15.74 8.74
C ASP A 123 4.19 16.14 8.21
N TYR A 124 4.31 17.37 7.69
CA TYR A 124 5.58 17.92 7.26
C TYR A 124 6.62 17.97 8.39
N GLU A 125 6.20 18.17 9.66
CA GLU A 125 7.11 18.13 10.82
C GLU A 125 7.69 16.73 11.06
N THR A 126 7.02 15.68 10.56
CA THR A 126 7.46 14.28 10.68
C THR A 126 8.26 13.77 9.48
N GLY A 127 8.48 14.63 8.47
CA GLY A 127 9.25 14.31 7.26
C GLY A 127 8.43 13.78 6.08
N ALA A 128 7.11 13.70 6.20
CA ALA A 128 6.21 13.30 5.12
C ALA A 128 5.79 14.53 4.27
N THR A 129 6.05 14.50 2.96
CA THR A 129 5.86 15.67 2.07
C THR A 129 4.64 15.56 1.15
N GLY A 130 4.07 14.37 0.96
CA GLY A 130 2.97 14.12 0.02
C GLY A 130 1.69 14.92 0.32
N LYS A 131 1.27 15.01 1.58
CA LYS A 131 0.08 15.81 1.96
C LYS A 131 0.31 17.31 1.79
N MET A 132 1.54 17.79 2.02
CA MET A 132 1.91 19.19 1.81
C MET A 132 1.74 19.59 0.36
N TYR A 133 2.20 18.75 -0.57
CA TYR A 133 2.04 18.98 -1.99
C TYR A 133 0.57 19.05 -2.44
N ALA A 134 -0.25 18.10 -2.02
CA ALA A 134 -1.67 18.12 -2.33
C ALA A 134 -2.38 19.34 -1.72
N ALA A 135 -2.02 19.78 -0.51
CA ALA A 135 -2.60 20.95 0.13
C ALA A 135 -2.20 22.26 -0.58
N VAL A 136 -0.95 22.35 -1.04
CA VAL A 136 -0.43 23.50 -1.79
C VAL A 136 -1.07 23.59 -3.17
N ASP A 137 -1.22 22.47 -3.90
CA ASP A 137 -1.92 22.46 -5.19
C ASP A 137 -3.36 22.97 -5.04
N ALA A 138 -4.08 22.51 -4.02
CA ALA A 138 -5.44 22.98 -3.74
C ALA A 138 -5.49 24.47 -3.36
N LEU A 139 -4.48 24.97 -2.64
CA LEU A 139 -4.37 26.39 -2.31
C LEU A 139 -4.14 27.24 -3.56
N VAL A 140 -3.20 26.83 -4.43
CA VAL A 140 -2.92 27.54 -5.68
C VAL A 140 -4.16 27.53 -6.57
N GLU A 141 -4.80 26.37 -6.74
CA GLU A 141 -6.04 26.24 -7.52
C GLU A 141 -7.15 27.17 -7.01
N ALA A 142 -7.30 27.32 -5.69
CA ALA A 142 -8.24 28.29 -5.10
C ALA A 142 -7.85 29.76 -5.34
N CYS A 143 -6.55 30.05 -5.50
CA CYS A 143 -6.03 31.39 -5.75
C CYS A 143 -6.05 31.80 -7.23
N LEU A 144 -5.92 30.85 -8.17
CA LEU A 144 -5.82 31.14 -9.62
C LEU A 144 -6.98 31.99 -10.20
N PRO A 145 -8.25 31.82 -9.80
CA PRO A 145 -9.34 32.69 -10.25
C PRO A 145 -9.17 34.18 -9.91
N HIS A 146 -8.31 34.48 -8.93
CA HIS A 146 -8.00 35.84 -8.46
C HIS A 146 -6.71 36.41 -9.09
N VAL A 147 -6.13 35.71 -10.07
CA VAL A 147 -4.96 36.14 -10.83
C VAL A 147 -5.40 36.52 -12.25
N GLY A 148 -4.86 37.62 -12.76
CA GLY A 148 -5.13 38.13 -14.11
C GLY A 148 -4.60 37.19 -15.20
N ALA A 149 -4.87 37.54 -16.45
CA ALA A 149 -4.34 36.79 -17.59
C ALA A 149 -2.80 36.86 -17.62
N CYS A 150 -2.17 35.79 -18.10
CA CYS A 150 -0.75 35.77 -18.41
C CYS A 150 -0.43 36.77 -19.55
N PRO A 151 0.84 37.15 -19.76
CA PRO A 151 1.23 38.06 -20.84
C PRO A 151 0.81 37.61 -22.25
N ASP A 152 0.58 36.30 -22.45
CA ASP A 152 0.07 35.70 -23.69
C ASP A 152 -1.47 35.81 -23.86
N GLY A 153 -2.16 36.45 -22.91
CA GLY A 153 -3.61 36.64 -22.89
C GLY A 153 -4.42 35.45 -22.37
N THR A 154 -3.77 34.35 -21.98
CA THR A 154 -4.45 33.15 -21.45
C THR A 154 -4.69 33.25 -19.94
N ARG A 155 -5.67 32.50 -19.41
CA ARG A 155 -5.85 32.37 -17.96
C ARG A 155 -4.85 31.35 -17.40
N PRO A 156 -4.24 31.62 -16.23
CA PRO A 156 -3.32 30.69 -15.62
C PRO A 156 -4.05 29.44 -15.11
N THR A 157 -3.47 28.28 -15.39
CA THR A 157 -3.95 26.97 -14.96
C THR A 157 -2.90 26.27 -14.10
N LEU A 158 -3.34 25.30 -13.29
CA LEU A 158 -2.45 24.64 -12.33
C LEU A 158 -1.28 23.93 -13.01
N ASP A 159 -1.46 23.34 -14.20
CA ASP A 159 -0.42 22.69 -15.01
C ASP A 159 0.70 23.63 -15.49
N ARG A 160 0.45 24.94 -15.54
CA ARG A 160 1.46 25.97 -15.86
C ARG A 160 2.21 26.49 -14.64
N CYS A 161 1.82 26.09 -13.43
CA CYS A 161 2.37 26.61 -12.19
C CYS A 161 3.58 25.80 -11.71
N VAL A 162 4.68 26.50 -11.46
CA VAL A 162 5.88 25.96 -10.80
C VAL A 162 6.05 26.65 -9.45
N TYR A 163 6.29 25.87 -8.40
CA TYR A 163 6.46 26.41 -7.04
C TYR A 163 7.93 26.58 -6.71
N TYR A 164 8.27 27.76 -6.19
CA TYR A 164 9.63 28.11 -5.82
C TYR A 164 9.74 28.65 -4.40
N CYS A 165 10.81 28.25 -3.71
CA CYS A 165 11.18 28.71 -2.37
C CYS A 165 10.02 28.63 -1.37
N MET A 166 9.47 27.42 -1.19
CA MET A 166 8.40 27.20 -0.23
C MET A 166 8.91 27.13 1.20
N ASN A 167 8.42 28.04 2.03
CA ASN A 167 8.86 28.23 3.40
C ASN A 167 7.70 28.12 4.37
N LYS A 168 7.91 27.32 5.42
CA LYS A 168 7.11 27.36 6.64
C LYS A 168 7.76 28.33 7.60
N GLU A 169 7.00 29.30 8.08
CA GLU A 169 7.53 30.43 8.81
C GLU A 169 6.81 30.61 10.13
N ARG A 170 7.60 30.65 11.22
CA ARG A 170 7.09 30.94 12.56
C ARG A 170 7.65 32.28 13.05
N GLY A 171 6.76 33.19 13.47
CA GLY A 171 7.08 34.51 13.99
C GLY A 171 7.34 35.60 12.95
N ALA A 172 8.05 36.67 13.36
CA ALA A 172 8.34 37.87 12.58
C ALA A 172 9.86 38.06 12.39
N TYR A 173 10.42 37.31 11.46
CA TYR A 173 11.87 37.19 11.24
C TYR A 173 12.44 38.28 10.29
N PHE A 174 11.58 38.99 9.54
CA PHE A 174 12.00 40.08 8.63
C PHE A 174 11.24 41.41 8.84
N PRO A 175 11.51 42.15 9.94
CA PRO A 175 10.95 43.48 10.20
C PRO A 175 11.71 44.57 9.41
N VAL A 176 11.90 44.36 8.10
CA VAL A 176 12.62 45.28 7.24
C VAL A 176 11.85 45.46 5.94
N ILE A 177 11.80 46.69 5.43
CA ILE A 177 11.10 47.02 4.20
C ILE A 177 11.91 46.52 3.00
N HIS A 178 11.38 45.51 2.33
CA HIS A 178 12.01 44.89 1.17
C HIS A 178 10.92 44.38 0.23
N TRP A 179 11.31 44.06 -0.99
CA TRP A 179 10.61 43.05 -1.76
C TRP A 179 11.53 41.83 -1.90
N ASP A 180 11.04 40.71 -2.42
CA ASP A 180 11.82 39.47 -2.39
C ASP A 180 12.85 39.34 -3.52
N THR A 181 14.06 38.88 -3.18
CA THR A 181 15.16 38.67 -4.13
C THR A 181 14.99 37.43 -4.98
N ASP A 182 14.12 36.49 -4.57
CA ASP A 182 13.81 35.27 -5.32
C ASP A 182 13.36 35.57 -6.77
N TRP A 183 12.72 36.72 -7.01
CA TRP A 183 12.30 37.13 -8.35
C TRP A 183 13.44 37.53 -9.28
N VAL A 184 14.62 37.87 -8.76
CA VAL A 184 15.83 38.13 -9.55
C VAL A 184 16.30 36.85 -10.26
N GLN A 185 15.95 35.66 -9.73
CA GLN A 185 16.28 34.38 -10.36
C GLN A 185 15.39 34.05 -11.56
N PHE A 186 14.23 34.69 -11.70
CA PHE A 186 13.27 34.44 -12.78
C PHE A 186 13.03 35.72 -13.57
N PRO A 187 14.06 36.25 -14.25
CA PRO A 187 13.95 37.49 -15.01
C PRO A 187 12.90 37.30 -16.12
N GLY A 188 11.98 38.25 -16.25
CA GLY A 188 10.97 38.23 -17.32
C GLY A 188 9.89 37.16 -17.22
N ALA A 189 9.93 36.24 -16.24
CA ALA A 189 8.87 35.25 -16.07
C ALA A 189 7.57 35.93 -15.58
N ALA A 190 6.41 35.38 -15.90
CA ALA A 190 5.16 35.76 -15.23
C ALA A 190 4.99 34.97 -13.92
N GLY A 191 4.25 35.49 -12.97
CA GLY A 191 3.99 34.80 -11.71
C GLY A 191 3.53 35.72 -10.59
N PHE A 192 3.29 35.11 -9.43
CA PHE A 192 2.84 35.80 -8.23
C PHE A 192 3.40 35.11 -6.98
N GLN A 193 3.26 35.77 -5.84
CA GLN A 193 3.66 35.25 -4.55
C GLN A 193 2.44 35.00 -3.68
N LEU A 194 2.49 33.90 -2.93
CA LEU A 194 1.49 33.53 -1.95
C LEU A 194 2.04 33.62 -0.54
N TRP A 195 1.17 34.08 0.36
CA TRP A 195 1.38 34.04 1.78
C TRP A 195 0.10 33.60 2.49
N PHE A 196 0.08 32.37 2.98
CA PHE A 196 -1.05 31.75 3.65
C PHE A 196 -0.88 31.81 5.17
N LEU A 197 -1.87 32.37 5.87
CA LEU A 197 -1.85 32.47 7.32
C LEU A 197 -2.50 31.22 7.94
N ALA A 198 -1.69 30.33 8.53
CA ALA A 198 -2.19 29.12 9.19
C ALA A 198 -2.53 29.36 10.68
N ARG A 199 -1.82 30.28 11.34
CA ARG A 199 -2.09 30.69 12.72
C ARG A 199 -1.71 32.15 12.89
N ALA A 200 -2.63 32.96 13.38
CA ALA A 200 -2.34 34.34 13.77
C ALA A 200 -1.67 34.38 15.15
N HIS A 201 -1.05 35.52 15.46
CA HIS A 201 -0.55 35.77 16.81
C HIS A 201 -1.71 36.02 17.79
N GLY A 202 -1.50 35.73 19.08
CA GLY A 202 -2.55 35.83 20.11
C GLY A 202 -3.09 37.24 20.36
N ARG A 203 -2.28 38.28 20.17
CA ARG A 203 -2.69 39.69 20.29
C ARG A 203 -3.32 40.19 18.99
N ALA A 204 -4.59 40.57 19.06
CA ALA A 204 -5.33 41.07 17.90
C ALA A 204 -4.71 42.36 17.32
N GLY A 205 -4.78 42.51 15.99
CA GLY A 205 -4.31 43.72 15.30
C GLY A 205 -2.79 43.86 15.16
N VAL A 206 -2.01 42.86 15.61
CA VAL A 206 -0.56 42.84 15.47
C VAL A 206 -0.04 41.46 15.04
N GLY A 207 1.21 41.40 14.60
CA GLY A 207 1.94 40.17 14.33
C GLY A 207 1.85 39.65 12.90
N ASN A 208 1.05 40.26 12.02
CA ASN A 208 1.07 39.95 10.58
C ASN A 208 2.17 40.76 9.86
N MET A 209 1.91 41.24 8.64
CA MET A 209 2.85 42.03 7.85
C MET A 209 2.22 43.37 7.47
N PHE A 210 3.06 44.30 7.05
CA PHE A 210 2.65 45.53 6.38
C PHE A 210 2.97 45.44 4.89
N MET A 211 2.04 45.90 4.07
CA MET A 211 2.32 46.27 2.69
C MET A 211 2.85 47.69 2.66
N VAL A 212 3.84 47.92 1.80
CA VAL A 212 4.51 49.20 1.71
C VAL A 212 4.44 49.70 0.27
N SER A 213 4.02 50.94 0.10
CA SER A 213 4.05 51.64 -1.17
C SER A 213 5.01 52.82 -1.08
N THR A 214 5.77 53.07 -2.15
CA THR A 214 6.68 54.21 -2.25
C THR A 214 6.38 55.02 -3.51
N PRO A 215 6.46 56.36 -3.45
CA PRO A 215 6.41 57.20 -4.65
C PRO A 215 7.68 57.09 -5.51
N ASP A 216 8.76 56.52 -4.98
CA ASP A 216 10.05 56.36 -5.68
C ASP A 216 10.21 54.94 -6.27
N LEU A 217 9.14 54.36 -6.82
CA LEU A 217 9.21 53.06 -7.49
C LEU A 217 9.42 53.27 -9.01
N ARG A 218 10.62 52.98 -9.50
CA ARG A 218 11.00 53.15 -10.91
C ARG A 218 10.75 51.86 -11.68
N PRO A 219 10.33 51.89 -12.95
CA PRO A 219 10.09 50.68 -13.74
C PRO A 219 11.29 49.72 -13.80
N ASP A 220 12.50 50.27 -13.83
CA ASP A 220 13.79 49.58 -13.95
C ASP A 220 14.46 49.27 -12.60
N ASP A 221 13.77 49.52 -11.47
CA ASP A 221 14.33 49.21 -10.17
C ASP A 221 14.67 47.70 -10.07
N PRO A 222 15.94 47.35 -9.79
CA PRO A 222 16.31 45.98 -9.46
C PRO A 222 15.80 45.67 -8.06
N SER A 223 16.12 44.51 -7.48
CA SER A 223 15.51 44.21 -6.20
C SER A 223 15.81 45.24 -5.11
N VAL A 224 14.85 45.75 -4.34
CA VAL A 224 15.12 46.87 -3.40
C VAL A 224 14.81 46.55 -1.95
N ARG A 225 15.60 47.17 -1.08
CA ARG A 225 15.42 47.19 0.37
C ARG A 225 15.70 48.59 0.89
N TYR A 226 15.01 48.98 1.97
CA TYR A 226 15.31 50.21 2.69
C TYR A 226 16.13 49.91 3.94
N VAL A 227 17.24 50.63 4.09
CA VAL A 227 18.17 50.50 5.21
C VAL A 227 18.47 51.85 5.83
N PRO A 228 18.66 51.94 7.15
CA PRO A 228 19.08 53.17 7.79
C PRO A 228 20.51 53.52 7.38
N THR A 229 20.78 54.81 7.26
CA THR A 229 22.12 55.33 6.98
C THR A 229 22.84 55.69 8.27
N LYS A 230 24.17 55.67 8.27
CA LYS A 230 25.00 56.06 9.43
C LYS A 230 24.75 57.49 9.95
N GLY A 231 24.11 58.36 9.15
CA GLY A 231 23.76 59.74 9.52
C GLY A 231 22.32 59.95 9.99
N GLY A 232 21.55 58.89 10.27
CA GLY A 232 20.16 59.00 10.75
C GLY A 232 19.09 59.16 9.65
N GLY A 233 19.48 59.17 8.38
CA GLY A 233 18.55 59.12 7.24
C GLY A 233 18.25 57.70 6.76
N LEU A 234 17.52 57.56 5.65
CA LEU A 234 17.15 56.27 5.05
C LEU A 234 17.78 56.12 3.66
N ALA A 235 18.14 54.91 3.24
CA ALA A 235 18.60 54.64 1.89
C ALA A 235 17.80 53.51 1.26
N LYS A 236 17.38 53.73 0.01
CA LYS A 236 16.91 52.68 -0.88
C LYS A 236 18.15 52.08 -1.54
N ILE A 237 18.38 50.79 -1.34
CA ILE A 237 19.53 50.05 -1.85
C ILE A 237 19.07 48.92 -2.77
N PHE A 238 19.96 48.48 -3.66
CA PHE A 238 19.80 47.19 -4.31
C PHE A 238 19.92 46.06 -3.28
N HIS A 239 19.01 45.10 -3.35
CA HIS A 239 18.84 43.99 -2.43
C HIS A 239 19.16 42.69 -3.16
N ASP A 240 20.40 42.24 -3.07
CA ASP A 240 20.90 40.98 -3.65
C ASP A 240 21.22 39.92 -2.59
N SER A 241 20.80 40.19 -1.35
CA SER A 241 21.15 39.45 -0.13
C SER A 241 22.65 39.31 0.14
N SER A 242 23.49 40.10 -0.53
CA SER A 242 24.89 40.24 -0.18
C SER A 242 25.05 41.22 0.99
N ALA A 243 26.23 41.19 1.62
CA ALA A 243 26.58 42.17 2.65
C ALA A 243 26.95 43.55 2.09
N HIS A 244 26.95 43.72 0.76
CA HIS A 244 27.34 44.97 0.10
C HIS A 244 26.11 45.85 -0.13
N GLU A 245 26.21 47.11 0.30
CA GLU A 245 25.15 48.09 0.11
C GLU A 245 25.42 48.92 -1.16
N TYR A 246 24.58 48.74 -2.18
CA TYR A 246 24.59 49.57 -3.39
C TYR A 246 23.44 50.59 -3.32
N PRO A 247 23.68 51.83 -2.85
CA PRO A 247 22.61 52.82 -2.69
C PRO A 247 22.10 53.30 -4.04
N LEU A 248 20.80 53.10 -4.27
CA LEU A 248 20.06 53.61 -5.42
C LEU A 248 19.59 55.06 -5.16
N LYS A 249 19.18 55.34 -3.93
CA LYS A 249 18.76 56.69 -3.48
C LYS A 249 18.92 56.85 -1.98
N ARG A 250 19.26 58.05 -1.53
CA ARG A 250 19.33 58.43 -0.11
C ARG A 250 18.25 59.46 0.22
N PHE A 251 17.71 59.37 1.41
CA PHE A 251 16.69 60.25 1.98
C PHE A 251 17.24 60.81 3.30
N ALA A 252 16.98 62.08 3.58
CA ALA A 252 17.47 62.74 4.79
C ALA A 252 16.79 62.19 6.05
N SER A 253 15.53 61.73 5.94
CA SER A 253 14.77 61.07 6.99
C SER A 253 13.87 59.95 6.43
N VAL A 254 13.25 59.18 7.34
CA VAL A 254 12.21 58.20 6.98
C VAL A 254 10.98 58.88 6.36
N ALA A 255 10.60 60.06 6.87
CA ALA A 255 9.46 60.82 6.37
C ALA A 255 9.69 61.29 4.91
N ASP A 256 10.91 61.69 4.57
CA ASP A 256 11.28 62.12 3.21
C ASP A 256 11.18 60.98 2.17
N ALA A 257 11.19 59.73 2.61
CA ALA A 257 10.99 58.58 1.72
C ALA A 257 9.53 58.41 1.28
N GLY A 258 8.58 59.09 1.93
CA GLY A 258 7.16 59.12 1.55
C GLY A 258 6.48 57.74 1.57
N LEU A 259 6.96 56.84 2.42
CA LEU A 259 6.46 55.46 2.48
C LEU A 259 5.04 55.43 3.05
N ARG A 260 4.17 54.66 2.41
CA ARG A 260 2.79 54.41 2.86
C ARG A 260 2.65 52.97 3.29
N PHE A 261 2.00 52.74 4.42
CA PHE A 261 1.85 51.43 5.04
C PHE A 261 0.39 51.02 5.10
N GLU A 262 0.12 49.74 4.87
CA GLU A 262 -1.19 49.14 5.06
C GLU A 262 -1.00 47.83 5.84
N TYR A 263 -1.73 47.66 6.94
CA TYR A 263 -1.61 46.50 7.81
C TYR A 263 -2.41 45.32 7.27
N LEU A 264 -1.82 44.13 7.18
CA LEU A 264 -2.54 42.93 6.78
C LEU A 264 -3.35 42.35 7.95
N ALA A 265 -4.62 42.73 8.04
CA ALA A 265 -5.59 42.20 9.01
C ALA A 265 -6.18 40.85 8.55
N MET A 266 -5.30 39.91 8.19
CA MET A 266 -5.66 38.56 7.76
C MET A 266 -6.06 37.67 8.94
N ALA A 267 -7.08 36.85 8.74
CA ALA A 267 -7.48 35.77 9.63
C ALA A 267 -6.80 34.43 9.24
N PRO A 268 -6.66 33.47 10.17
CA PRO A 268 -6.23 32.12 9.81
C PRO A 268 -7.12 31.53 8.70
N GLY A 269 -6.50 31.02 7.64
CA GLY A 269 -7.19 30.55 6.43
C GLY A 269 -7.18 31.56 5.27
N ASP A 270 -6.85 32.83 5.54
CA ASP A 270 -6.66 33.82 4.49
C ASP A 270 -5.32 33.60 3.78
N CYS A 271 -5.34 33.87 2.47
CA CYS A 271 -4.16 33.85 1.61
C CYS A 271 -3.99 35.21 0.93
N LEU A 272 -2.82 35.81 1.09
CA LEU A 272 -2.40 36.97 0.33
C LEU A 272 -1.78 36.50 -0.98
N ILE A 273 -2.24 37.08 -2.08
CA ILE A 273 -1.68 37.00 -3.42
C ILE A 273 -1.06 38.36 -3.74
N MET A 274 0.19 38.41 -4.17
CA MET A 274 0.85 39.66 -4.56
C MET A 274 1.75 39.50 -5.78
N CYS A 275 1.87 40.57 -6.56
CA CYS A 275 2.81 40.64 -7.68
C CYS A 275 4.26 40.66 -7.19
N LYS A 276 5.19 40.47 -8.14
CA LYS A 276 6.63 40.39 -7.87
C LYS A 276 7.19 41.64 -7.21
N ARG A 277 6.80 42.82 -7.72
CA ARG A 277 7.38 44.11 -7.34
C ARG A 277 6.53 44.79 -6.27
N HIS A 278 6.51 44.19 -5.08
CA HIS A 278 5.71 44.65 -3.95
C HIS A 278 6.51 44.71 -2.65
N LEU A 279 6.67 45.91 -2.09
CA LEU A 279 7.38 46.09 -0.83
C LEU A 279 6.51 45.64 0.34
N HIS A 280 7.11 44.93 1.28
CA HIS A 280 6.46 44.45 2.49
C HIS A 280 7.48 44.34 3.63
N MET A 281 6.96 44.15 4.85
CA MET A 281 7.77 43.80 6.02
C MET A 281 6.93 43.10 7.08
N SER A 282 7.57 42.27 7.92
CA SER A 282 6.92 41.76 9.12
C SER A 282 6.64 42.88 10.12
N ASP A 283 5.55 42.75 10.87
CA ASP A 283 5.17 43.71 11.91
C ASP A 283 6.25 43.84 13.00
N PRO A 284 6.91 45.01 13.12
CA PRO A 284 7.97 45.20 14.11
C PRO A 284 7.45 45.50 15.52
N ARG A 285 6.15 45.76 15.71
CA ARG A 285 5.61 46.26 16.98
C ARG A 285 5.85 45.28 18.14
N LEU A 286 5.57 44.00 17.92
CA LEU A 286 5.85 42.96 18.92
C LEU A 286 7.33 42.90 19.31
N LEU A 287 8.22 42.97 18.31
CA LEU A 287 9.66 43.00 18.56
C LEU A 287 10.08 44.23 19.38
N LEU A 288 9.53 45.41 19.06
CA LEU A 288 9.81 46.65 19.79
C LEU A 288 9.29 46.61 21.23
N ASP A 289 8.21 45.86 21.47
CA ASP A 289 7.65 45.58 22.80
C ASP A 289 8.44 44.49 23.56
N GLY A 290 9.42 43.85 22.93
CA GLY A 290 10.13 42.70 23.50
C GLY A 290 9.30 41.41 23.53
N GLU A 291 8.22 41.34 22.76
CA GLU A 291 7.30 40.21 22.66
C GLU A 291 7.64 39.32 21.45
N ALA A 292 7.63 37.99 21.66
CA ALA A 292 7.85 37.02 20.59
C ALA A 292 6.56 36.84 19.76
N ASN A 293 6.68 36.96 18.45
CA ASN A 293 5.59 36.65 17.53
C ASN A 293 5.47 35.12 17.32
N ASP A 294 4.29 34.55 17.51
CA ASP A 294 4.01 33.10 17.41
C ASP A 294 3.18 32.70 16.18
N ARG A 295 2.95 33.63 15.25
CA ARG A 295 2.30 33.40 13.96
C ARG A 295 2.90 32.21 13.23
N LEU A 296 2.07 31.42 12.55
CA LEU A 296 2.49 30.37 11.61
C LEU A 296 1.95 30.68 10.21
N ALA A 297 2.83 30.74 9.22
CA ALA A 297 2.48 30.99 7.84
C ALA A 297 3.23 30.07 6.86
N VAL A 298 2.69 29.96 5.65
CA VAL A 298 3.34 29.30 4.51
C VAL A 298 3.50 30.32 3.40
N ASN A 299 4.71 30.46 2.88
CA ASN A 299 5.00 31.34 1.74
C ASN A 299 5.68 30.56 0.62
N PHE A 300 5.43 30.97 -0.62
CA PHE A 300 6.13 30.48 -1.79
C PHE A 300 5.77 31.35 -3.00
N ARG A 301 6.52 31.16 -4.09
CA ARG A 301 6.31 31.86 -5.35
C ARG A 301 5.76 30.87 -6.36
N VAL A 302 4.82 31.35 -7.16
CA VAL A 302 4.22 30.62 -8.27
C VAL A 302 4.73 31.28 -9.54
N VAL A 303 5.52 30.55 -10.32
CA VAL A 303 6.08 30.99 -11.59
C VAL A 303 5.33 30.28 -12.72
N PHE A 304 4.99 31.01 -13.77
CA PHE A 304 4.31 30.46 -14.93
C PHE A 304 5.28 30.02 -16.01
N THR A 305 4.99 28.89 -16.64
CA THR A 305 5.67 28.43 -17.86
C THR A 305 5.13 29.13 -19.10
N GLU A 306 5.98 29.30 -20.12
CA GLU A 306 5.60 29.88 -21.42
C GLU A 306 4.65 28.98 -22.23
N ALA A 307 4.68 27.66 -22.01
CA ALA A 307 3.78 26.69 -22.61
C ALA A 307 3.23 25.69 -21.56
N PRO A 308 2.01 25.14 -21.74
CA PRO A 308 1.50 24.05 -20.91
C PRO A 308 2.19 22.72 -21.27
N GLY A 309 2.53 21.92 -20.25
CA GLY A 309 2.99 20.53 -20.43
C GLY A 309 4.51 20.29 -20.39
N ALA A 310 4.89 19.04 -20.68
CA ALA A 310 6.27 18.54 -20.66
C ALA A 310 7.18 19.33 -21.61
N GLY A 311 8.37 19.73 -21.15
CA GLY A 311 9.31 20.45 -22.01
C GLY A 311 9.17 21.97 -21.98
N ALA A 312 8.20 22.50 -21.20
CA ALA A 312 8.04 23.94 -21.04
C ALA A 312 9.20 24.56 -20.26
N THR A 313 9.72 25.68 -20.75
CA THR A 313 10.89 26.35 -20.19
C THR A 313 10.52 27.58 -19.36
N ILE A 314 11.34 27.88 -18.36
CA ILE A 314 11.30 29.14 -17.60
C ILE A 314 12.71 29.75 -17.62
N PRO A 315 12.87 31.03 -18.00
CA PRO A 315 14.13 31.74 -17.88
C PRO A 315 14.60 31.77 -16.43
N PHE A 316 15.87 31.42 -16.20
CA PHE A 316 16.43 31.23 -14.89
C PHE A 316 17.87 31.73 -14.81
N TRP A 317 18.21 32.41 -13.72
CA TRP A 317 19.58 32.85 -13.46
C TRP A 317 20.27 31.97 -12.41
N PRO A 318 21.19 31.06 -12.80
CA PRO A 318 21.78 30.07 -11.89
C PRO A 318 22.88 30.60 -10.97
N TYR A 319 23.34 31.83 -11.14
CA TYR A 319 24.45 32.38 -10.35
C TYR A 319 23.99 33.22 -9.14
N HIS A 320 22.69 33.23 -8.85
CA HIS A 320 22.16 33.94 -7.68
C HIS A 320 22.61 33.28 -6.36
N SER A 321 22.86 34.09 -5.34
CA SER A 321 23.40 33.68 -4.03
C SER A 321 22.54 32.62 -3.30
N TYR A 322 21.23 32.56 -3.58
CA TYR A 322 20.31 31.55 -3.04
C TYR A 322 20.27 30.23 -3.81
N ASN A 323 20.92 30.09 -4.97
CA ASN A 323 20.86 28.85 -5.74
C ASN A 323 21.43 27.66 -4.95
N LEU A 324 22.49 27.89 -4.15
CA LEU A 324 23.07 26.85 -3.29
C LEU A 324 22.16 26.41 -2.11
N ALA A 325 21.23 27.27 -1.68
CA ALA A 325 20.34 27.02 -0.54
C ALA A 325 18.94 26.49 -0.93
N CYS A 326 18.46 26.84 -2.13
CA CYS A 326 17.13 26.47 -2.62
C CYS A 326 17.06 25.05 -3.21
N HIS A 327 18.19 24.43 -3.56
CA HIS A 327 18.24 23.04 -4.05
C HIS A 327 17.69 21.98 -3.07
N GLN A 328 17.41 22.33 -1.81
CA GLN A 328 16.93 21.40 -0.78
C GLN A 328 15.49 21.64 -0.28
N ARG A 329 14.76 22.64 -0.78
CA ARG A 329 13.37 22.90 -0.35
C ARG A 329 12.38 22.40 -1.41
N LEU A 330 11.77 21.25 -1.12
CA LEU A 330 10.57 20.66 -1.74
C LEU A 330 10.42 20.86 -3.27
N LYS A 331 10.90 19.87 -4.05
CA LYS A 331 10.66 19.77 -5.50
C LYS A 331 9.23 19.25 -5.79
N HIS A 332 8.21 20.10 -5.75
CA HIS A 332 6.91 19.78 -6.37
C HIS A 332 6.91 20.25 -7.82
N ARG A 333 6.45 19.42 -8.77
CA ARG A 333 6.53 19.69 -10.22
C ARG A 333 7.97 19.99 -10.67
N ALA A 334 8.83 18.98 -10.48
CA ALA A 334 10.30 19.06 -10.48
C ALA A 334 10.96 19.64 -11.74
N PHE A 335 12.10 20.27 -11.48
CA PHE A 335 13.11 20.81 -12.39
C PHE A 335 13.91 19.69 -13.10
N THR A 336 14.12 19.80 -14.41
CA THR A 336 15.14 19.02 -15.14
C THR A 336 16.19 19.94 -15.77
N ASP A 337 17.38 19.38 -15.99
CA ASP A 337 18.67 20.01 -16.33
C ASP A 337 18.58 21.36 -17.06
N GLY A 338 19.29 22.36 -16.52
CA GLY A 338 19.43 23.66 -17.15
C GLY A 338 20.19 23.53 -18.46
N THR A 339 19.56 23.90 -19.57
CA THR A 339 20.25 24.16 -20.83
C THR A 339 20.61 25.64 -20.87
N MET A 340 21.77 25.96 -21.46
CA MET A 340 22.31 27.32 -21.52
C MET A 340 22.30 27.79 -22.96
N ASP A 341 21.70 28.94 -23.18
CA ASP A 341 21.45 29.51 -24.49
C ASP A 341 22.66 30.33 -24.95
N ALA A 342 22.65 30.78 -26.21
CA ALA A 342 23.74 31.59 -26.78
C ALA A 342 23.95 32.93 -26.03
N ASP A 343 22.94 33.40 -25.30
CA ASP A 343 22.94 34.64 -24.51
C ASP A 343 23.18 34.41 -23.00
N GLU A 344 23.77 33.27 -22.61
CA GLU A 344 24.09 32.90 -21.21
C GLU A 344 22.87 32.83 -20.24
N THR A 345 21.65 32.88 -20.76
CA THR A 345 20.42 32.66 -19.99
C THR A 345 20.17 31.16 -19.86
N CYS A 346 19.90 30.66 -18.65
CA CYS A 346 19.58 29.24 -18.45
C CYS A 346 18.07 29.03 -18.48
N HIS A 347 17.64 27.92 -19.07
CA HIS A 347 16.22 27.54 -19.11
C HIS A 347 16.01 26.30 -18.25
N ILE A 348 15.05 26.38 -17.32
CA ILE A 348 14.58 25.25 -16.53
C ILE A 348 13.45 24.56 -17.28
N THR A 349 13.53 23.25 -17.46
CA THR A 349 12.46 22.46 -18.07
C THR A 349 11.56 21.83 -17.00
N VAL A 350 10.24 22.06 -17.09
CA VAL A 350 9.23 21.44 -16.22
C VAL A 350 9.03 19.98 -16.62
N ALA A 351 9.14 19.08 -15.65
CA ALA A 351 8.85 17.66 -15.85
C ALA A 351 7.39 17.48 -16.32
N ALA A 352 7.20 16.61 -17.31
CA ALA A 352 5.89 16.24 -17.84
C ALA A 352 4.89 15.90 -16.72
N ALA A 353 3.66 16.44 -16.80
CA ALA A 353 2.55 15.81 -16.09
C ALA A 353 2.47 14.33 -16.53
N PRO A 354 2.24 13.38 -15.60
CA PRO A 354 2.14 11.98 -15.97
C PRO A 354 1.03 11.80 -17.01
N SER A 355 1.33 11.09 -18.10
CA SER A 355 0.34 10.76 -19.13
C SER A 355 -0.91 10.09 -18.52
N LEU A 356 -2.06 10.16 -19.20
CA LEU A 356 -3.27 9.44 -18.80
C LEU A 356 -3.00 7.95 -18.56
N ASP A 357 -2.06 7.37 -19.31
CA ASP A 357 -1.68 5.97 -19.18
C ASP A 357 -0.85 5.68 -17.93
N ALA A 358 0.01 6.61 -17.53
CA ALA A 358 0.72 6.52 -16.25
C ALA A 358 -0.27 6.63 -15.09
N GLN A 359 -1.18 7.61 -15.14
CA GLN A 359 -2.22 7.79 -14.14
C GLN A 359 -3.18 6.58 -14.06
N LEU A 360 -3.56 6.00 -15.20
CA LEU A 360 -4.38 4.80 -15.26
C LEU A 360 -3.64 3.58 -14.69
N ARG A 361 -2.35 3.41 -14.98
CA ARG A 361 -1.52 2.36 -14.38
C ARG A 361 -1.43 2.53 -12.86
N GLU A 362 -1.24 3.75 -12.36
CA GLU A 362 -1.20 4.03 -10.93
C GLU A 362 -2.55 3.79 -10.24
N LEU A 363 -3.67 4.13 -10.89
CA LEU A 363 -5.01 3.80 -10.40
C LEU A 363 -5.15 2.29 -10.17
N TRP A 364 -4.83 1.48 -11.19
CA TRP A 364 -4.96 0.03 -11.10
C TRP A 364 -3.93 -0.61 -10.15
N ALA A 365 -2.72 -0.07 -10.07
CA ALA A 365 -1.72 -0.51 -9.10
C ALA A 365 -2.18 -0.28 -7.65
N VAL A 366 -2.81 0.86 -7.35
CA VAL A 366 -3.39 1.11 -6.02
C VAL A 366 -4.65 0.28 -5.80
N ARG A 367 -5.50 0.13 -6.81
CA ARG A 367 -6.73 -0.65 -6.70
C ARG A 367 -6.43 -2.12 -6.37
N ASP A 368 -5.55 -2.76 -7.13
CA ASP A 368 -5.26 -4.20 -7.03
C ASP A 368 -4.15 -4.53 -6.02
N GLY A 369 -3.13 -3.66 -5.94
CA GLY A 369 -1.91 -3.96 -5.21
C GLY A 369 -1.85 -3.39 -3.80
N PHE A 370 -2.61 -2.34 -3.48
CA PHE A 370 -2.54 -1.66 -2.18
C PHE A 370 -3.64 -2.12 -1.22
N PHE A 371 -3.24 -2.58 -0.04
CA PHE A 371 -4.16 -3.00 1.02
C PHE A 371 -4.08 -2.02 2.18
N ALA A 372 -5.11 -1.17 2.29
CA ALA A 372 -5.17 -0.10 3.27
C ALA A 372 -5.68 -0.62 4.62
N SER A 373 -5.13 -0.09 5.70
CA SER A 373 -5.71 -0.29 7.05
C SER A 373 -7.10 0.36 7.17
N ASP A 374 -7.40 1.36 6.33
CA ASP A 374 -8.71 1.98 6.19
C ASP A 374 -9.26 1.74 4.77
N PRO A 375 -10.14 0.75 4.58
CA PRO A 375 -10.75 0.46 3.29
C PRO A 375 -11.58 1.62 2.72
N ALA A 376 -12.21 2.42 3.57
CA ALA A 376 -13.01 3.56 3.14
C ALA A 376 -12.12 4.67 2.57
N ALA A 377 -10.97 4.94 3.19
CA ALA A 377 -9.98 5.87 2.66
C ALA A 377 -9.42 5.40 1.30
N LYS A 378 -9.13 4.10 1.13
CA LYS A 378 -8.72 3.53 -0.16
C LYS A 378 -9.81 3.72 -1.21
N ALA A 379 -11.06 3.38 -0.89
CA ALA A 379 -12.20 3.54 -1.80
C ALA A 379 -12.37 4.99 -2.23
N ALA A 380 -12.26 5.95 -1.30
CA ALA A 380 -12.31 7.38 -1.61
C ALA A 380 -11.15 7.84 -2.51
N LEU A 381 -9.93 7.35 -2.30
CA LEU A 381 -8.78 7.63 -3.16
C LEU A 381 -9.00 7.09 -4.59
N VAL A 382 -9.43 5.84 -4.71
CA VAL A 382 -9.75 5.20 -5.99
C VAL A 382 -10.84 6.01 -6.70
N ALA A 383 -11.95 6.31 -6.03
CA ALA A 383 -13.04 7.11 -6.59
C ALA A 383 -12.57 8.49 -7.07
N ARG A 384 -11.73 9.19 -6.31
CA ARG A 384 -11.16 10.49 -6.72
C ARG A 384 -10.31 10.37 -7.99
N ARG A 385 -9.47 9.34 -8.07
CA ARG A 385 -8.64 9.08 -9.27
C ARG A 385 -9.47 8.71 -10.49
N VAL A 386 -10.52 7.90 -10.29
CA VAL A 386 -11.49 7.57 -11.34
C VAL A 386 -12.15 8.84 -11.88
N SER A 387 -12.71 9.68 -11.00
CA SER A 387 -13.36 10.93 -11.40
C SER A 387 -12.41 11.86 -12.16
N SER A 388 -11.15 11.98 -11.71
CA SER A 388 -10.13 12.79 -12.37
C SER A 388 -9.78 12.25 -13.77
N LEU A 389 -9.59 10.94 -13.92
CA LEU A 389 -9.28 10.31 -15.20
C LEU A 389 -10.46 10.38 -16.19
N VAL A 390 -11.69 10.23 -15.70
CA VAL A 390 -12.91 10.37 -16.52
C VAL A 390 -13.03 11.80 -17.05
N ALA A 391 -12.90 12.81 -16.17
CA ALA A 391 -12.94 14.20 -16.57
C ALA A 391 -11.83 14.55 -17.58
N ALA A 392 -10.60 14.05 -17.36
CA ALA A 392 -9.49 14.27 -18.27
C ALA A 392 -9.70 13.58 -19.64
N ALA A 393 -10.28 12.38 -19.66
CA ALA A 393 -10.63 11.69 -20.90
C ALA A 393 -11.73 12.43 -21.69
N GLU A 394 -12.70 13.02 -21.00
CA GLU A 394 -13.79 13.80 -21.61
C GLU A 394 -13.32 15.17 -22.13
N ALA A 395 -12.29 15.75 -21.52
CA ALA A 395 -11.68 17.01 -21.95
C ALA A 395 -10.66 16.86 -23.11
N CYS A 396 -10.23 15.64 -23.45
CA CYS A 396 -9.28 15.42 -24.54
C CYS A 396 -9.88 15.81 -25.89
N ASP A 397 -9.11 16.54 -26.71
CA ASP A 397 -9.50 16.85 -28.08
C ASP A 397 -9.64 15.54 -28.89
N ALA A 398 -10.88 15.23 -29.27
CA ALA A 398 -11.26 13.99 -29.90
C ALA A 398 -11.32 14.14 -31.43
N SER A 399 -10.37 14.90 -31.98
CA SER A 399 -10.31 15.30 -33.40
C SER A 399 -10.02 14.12 -34.33
N SER A 400 -9.28 13.10 -33.88
CA SER A 400 -9.01 11.87 -34.66
C SER A 400 -9.82 10.65 -34.20
N ALA A 401 -9.86 9.60 -35.01
CA ALA A 401 -10.49 8.33 -34.62
C ALA A 401 -9.71 7.64 -33.50
N GLU A 402 -8.38 7.73 -33.54
CA GLU A 402 -7.45 7.22 -32.53
C GLU A 402 -7.62 7.95 -31.20
N ALA A 403 -7.75 9.29 -31.23
CA ALA A 403 -7.99 10.09 -30.03
C ALA A 403 -9.35 9.76 -29.39
N ARG A 404 -10.39 9.56 -30.21
CA ARG A 404 -11.72 9.10 -29.74
C ARG A 404 -11.66 7.71 -29.15
N ALA A 405 -10.92 6.78 -29.77
CA ALA A 405 -10.73 5.44 -29.24
C ALA A 405 -10.01 5.47 -27.89
N ARG A 406 -8.95 6.28 -27.79
CA ARG A 406 -8.15 6.43 -26.57
C ARG A 406 -8.95 7.05 -25.43
N SER A 407 -9.68 8.13 -25.69
CA SER A 407 -10.58 8.76 -24.71
C SER A 407 -11.63 7.76 -24.21
N ALA A 408 -12.27 7.01 -25.12
CA ALA A 408 -13.24 5.97 -24.76
C ALA A 408 -12.61 4.85 -23.91
N PHE A 409 -11.40 4.41 -24.25
CA PHE A 409 -10.65 3.41 -23.49
C PHE A 409 -10.32 3.89 -22.07
N VAL A 410 -9.69 5.06 -21.92
CA VAL A 410 -9.30 5.60 -20.60
C VAL A 410 -10.53 5.80 -19.72
N ARG A 411 -11.60 6.41 -20.26
CA ARG A 411 -12.85 6.60 -19.54
C ARG A 411 -13.43 5.26 -19.07
N GLY A 412 -13.54 4.29 -19.99
CA GLY A 412 -14.10 2.98 -19.67
C GLY A 412 -13.27 2.20 -18.66
N ARG A 413 -11.95 2.19 -18.82
CA ARG A 413 -11.02 1.48 -17.93
C ARG A 413 -10.88 2.15 -16.56
N ALA A 414 -11.08 3.46 -16.45
CA ALA A 414 -11.16 4.14 -15.17
C ALA A 414 -12.44 3.79 -14.42
N LEU A 415 -13.60 3.85 -15.09
CA LEU A 415 -14.89 3.46 -14.48
C LEU A 415 -14.90 1.99 -14.03
N ASP A 416 -14.28 1.11 -14.82
CA ASP A 416 -14.10 -0.30 -14.48
C ASP A 416 -13.18 -0.55 -13.26
N ALA A 417 -12.55 0.46 -12.66
CA ALA A 417 -11.77 0.26 -11.44
C ALA A 417 -12.62 0.05 -10.18
N GLY A 418 -13.90 0.49 -10.19
CA GLY A 418 -14.84 0.23 -9.09
C GLY A 418 -15.17 -1.25 -8.94
N ASP A 419 -15.55 -1.70 -7.75
CA ASP A 419 -15.70 -3.15 -7.48
C ASP A 419 -16.93 -3.77 -8.14
N ALA A 420 -18.02 -3.02 -8.26
CA ALA A 420 -19.24 -3.45 -8.94
C ALA A 420 -19.15 -3.28 -10.47
N TYR A 421 -19.99 -4.01 -11.19
CA TYR A 421 -20.21 -3.80 -12.62
C TYR A 421 -20.78 -2.40 -12.89
N ASP A 422 -20.18 -1.68 -13.86
CA ASP A 422 -20.64 -0.38 -14.32
C ASP A 422 -21.04 -0.43 -15.81
N PRO A 423 -22.32 -0.23 -16.17
CA PRO A 423 -22.74 -0.19 -17.57
C PRO A 423 -22.13 0.96 -18.38
N ALA A 424 -21.73 2.06 -17.73
CA ALA A 424 -21.02 3.16 -18.38
C ALA A 424 -19.57 2.79 -18.74
N ALA A 425 -18.94 1.90 -17.96
CA ALA A 425 -17.65 1.30 -18.31
C ALA A 425 -17.80 0.38 -19.53
N GLU A 426 -18.77 -0.54 -19.51
CA GLU A 426 -19.06 -1.43 -20.65
C GLU A 426 -19.32 -0.65 -21.94
N ALA A 427 -20.17 0.40 -21.88
CA ALA A 427 -20.50 1.21 -23.04
C ALA A 427 -19.28 1.94 -23.62
N ALA A 428 -18.42 2.51 -22.75
CA ALA A 428 -17.21 3.20 -23.18
C ALA A 428 -16.16 2.24 -23.76
N LEU A 429 -15.97 1.07 -23.15
CA LEU A 429 -15.05 0.03 -23.63
C LEU A 429 -15.53 -0.61 -24.93
N SER A 430 -16.84 -0.87 -25.05
CA SER A 430 -17.48 -1.32 -26.29
C SER A 430 -17.28 -0.31 -27.42
N ARG A 431 -17.31 0.99 -27.12
CA ARG A 431 -16.99 2.04 -28.08
C ARG A 431 -15.49 2.04 -28.43
N ALA A 432 -14.61 1.83 -27.46
CA ALA A 432 -13.16 1.77 -27.68
C ALA A 432 -12.79 0.65 -28.66
N VAL A 433 -13.26 -0.59 -28.44
CA VAL A 433 -12.98 -1.72 -29.35
C VAL A 433 -13.62 -1.57 -30.73
N LYS A 434 -14.70 -0.79 -30.87
CA LYS A 434 -15.29 -0.48 -32.18
C LYS A 434 -14.46 0.52 -32.96
N LEU A 435 -13.88 1.51 -32.28
CA LEU A 435 -13.07 2.56 -32.90
C LEU A 435 -11.63 2.11 -33.17
N ALA A 436 -11.08 1.27 -32.30
CA ALA A 436 -9.76 0.68 -32.43
C ALA A 436 -9.86 -0.85 -32.25
N PRO A 437 -10.29 -1.58 -33.29
CA PRO A 437 -10.52 -3.02 -33.20
C PRO A 437 -9.24 -3.81 -32.93
N ASP A 438 -8.06 -3.28 -33.21
CA ASP A 438 -6.77 -3.96 -32.94
C ASP A 438 -6.19 -3.66 -31.55
N ASP A 439 -6.86 -2.83 -30.73
CA ASP A 439 -6.42 -2.49 -29.37
C ASP A 439 -6.68 -3.64 -28.39
N VAL A 440 -5.65 -4.43 -28.14
CA VAL A 440 -5.65 -5.57 -27.21
C VAL A 440 -6.03 -5.16 -25.78
N ALA A 441 -5.58 -3.99 -25.31
CA ALA A 441 -5.87 -3.53 -23.96
C ALA A 441 -7.36 -3.19 -23.81
N ALA A 442 -7.99 -2.62 -24.84
CA ALA A 442 -9.41 -2.34 -24.87
C ALA A 442 -10.26 -3.63 -24.83
N TRP A 443 -9.87 -4.67 -25.57
CA TRP A 443 -10.54 -5.99 -25.51
C TRP A 443 -10.41 -6.64 -24.13
N ASN A 444 -9.23 -6.60 -23.53
CA ASN A 444 -9.01 -7.12 -22.18
C ASN A 444 -9.86 -6.38 -21.14
N ALA A 445 -9.93 -5.04 -21.23
CA ALA A 445 -10.76 -4.22 -20.35
C ALA A 445 -12.25 -4.54 -20.52
N LEU A 446 -12.74 -4.71 -21.76
CA LEU A 446 -14.13 -5.10 -22.02
C LEU A 446 -14.44 -6.50 -21.46
N GLY A 447 -13.51 -7.45 -21.62
CA GLY A 447 -13.63 -8.78 -21.03
C GLY A 447 -13.73 -8.74 -19.50
N HIS A 448 -13.00 -7.83 -18.85
CA HIS A 448 -13.08 -7.62 -17.41
C HIS A 448 -14.44 -7.03 -16.98
N ALA A 449 -14.99 -6.08 -17.76
CA ALA A 449 -16.32 -5.55 -17.52
C ALA A 449 -17.41 -6.63 -17.65
N PHE A 450 -17.34 -7.51 -18.66
CA PHE A 450 -18.25 -8.64 -18.81
C PHE A 450 -18.09 -9.69 -17.70
N TRP A 451 -16.87 -9.92 -17.23
CA TRP A 451 -16.63 -10.75 -16.06
C TRP A 451 -17.36 -10.22 -14.82
N LYS A 452 -17.26 -8.91 -14.54
CA LYS A 452 -18.00 -8.26 -13.44
C LYS A 452 -19.51 -8.33 -13.60
N LYS A 453 -20.00 -8.30 -14.85
CA LYS A 453 -21.42 -8.50 -15.19
C LYS A 453 -21.90 -9.93 -14.90
N GLY A 454 -20.99 -10.89 -14.73
CA GLY A 454 -21.29 -12.32 -14.65
C GLY A 454 -21.40 -13.02 -16.01
N ASP A 455 -21.16 -12.31 -17.11
CA ASP A 455 -21.15 -12.87 -18.46
C ASP A 455 -19.80 -13.51 -18.79
N THR A 456 -19.59 -14.70 -18.25
CA THR A 456 -18.34 -15.46 -18.44
C THR A 456 -18.08 -15.87 -19.89
N ALA A 457 -19.14 -16.04 -20.70
CA ALA A 457 -19.01 -16.37 -22.12
C ALA A 457 -18.53 -15.13 -22.90
N GLY A 458 -19.19 -13.98 -22.73
CA GLY A 458 -18.78 -12.72 -23.34
C GLY A 458 -17.38 -12.27 -22.91
N ALA A 459 -17.01 -12.51 -21.65
CA ALA A 459 -15.64 -12.29 -21.18
C ALA A 459 -14.63 -13.17 -21.93
N GLY A 460 -14.92 -14.47 -22.06
CA GLY A 460 -14.09 -15.41 -22.81
C GLY A 460 -13.89 -15.00 -24.27
N ASP A 461 -14.97 -14.59 -24.94
CA ASP A 461 -14.91 -14.11 -26.33
C ASP A 461 -14.02 -12.87 -26.47
N CYS A 462 -14.09 -11.93 -25.51
CA CYS A 462 -13.24 -10.74 -25.51
C CYS A 462 -11.75 -11.07 -25.32
N TYR A 463 -11.41 -11.99 -24.42
CA TYR A 463 -10.02 -12.36 -24.20
C TYR A 463 -9.44 -13.19 -25.36
N GLU A 464 -10.22 -14.11 -25.95
CA GLU A 464 -9.79 -14.80 -27.19
C GLU A 464 -9.63 -13.81 -28.35
N ALA A 465 -10.52 -12.81 -28.45
CA ALA A 465 -10.40 -11.73 -29.41
C ALA A 465 -9.11 -10.92 -29.21
N ALA A 466 -8.79 -10.52 -27.98
CA ALA A 466 -7.53 -9.84 -27.63
C ALA A 466 -6.31 -10.67 -28.08
N ARG A 467 -6.29 -11.95 -27.69
CA ARG A 467 -5.19 -12.88 -27.94
C ARG A 467 -4.97 -13.20 -29.42
N SER A 468 -6.05 -13.26 -30.21
CA SER A 468 -5.97 -13.50 -31.67
C SER A 468 -5.26 -12.38 -32.44
N ARG A 469 -5.19 -11.18 -31.86
CA ARG A 469 -4.57 -10.00 -32.47
C ARG A 469 -3.10 -9.90 -32.11
N ALA A 470 -2.80 -9.99 -30.82
CA ALA A 470 -1.44 -10.16 -30.33
C ALA A 470 -1.47 -11.01 -29.06
N GLY A 471 -0.49 -11.90 -28.91
CA GLY A 471 -0.32 -12.62 -27.66
C GLY A 471 0.01 -11.66 -26.52
N ASP A 472 -0.81 -11.63 -25.48
CA ASP A 472 -0.60 -10.80 -24.30
C ASP A 472 -0.80 -11.59 -22.99
N ALA A 473 -0.13 -11.14 -21.93
CA ALA A 473 -0.17 -11.80 -20.63
C ALA A 473 -1.55 -11.72 -19.97
N VAL A 474 -2.28 -10.62 -20.16
CA VAL A 474 -3.55 -10.35 -19.46
C VAL A 474 -4.65 -11.28 -19.96
N SER A 475 -4.84 -11.38 -21.28
CA SER A 475 -5.82 -12.30 -21.88
C SER A 475 -5.50 -13.76 -21.54
N ALA A 476 -4.23 -14.14 -21.59
CA ALA A 476 -3.78 -15.49 -21.26
C ALA A 476 -4.08 -15.85 -19.80
N ARG A 477 -3.82 -14.94 -18.86
CA ARG A 477 -4.17 -15.11 -17.44
C ARG A 477 -5.68 -15.21 -17.24
N ALA A 478 -6.44 -14.30 -17.85
CA ALA A 478 -7.89 -14.28 -17.69
C ALA A 478 -8.54 -15.54 -18.27
N LEU A 479 -8.09 -16.02 -19.43
CA LEU A 479 -8.53 -17.29 -20.01
C LEU A 479 -8.11 -18.48 -19.14
N SER A 480 -6.93 -18.44 -18.52
CA SER A 480 -6.49 -19.47 -17.57
C SER A 480 -7.47 -19.56 -16.39
N GLN A 481 -7.85 -18.41 -15.82
CA GLN A 481 -8.84 -18.30 -14.73
C GLN A 481 -10.22 -18.79 -15.18
N LEU A 482 -10.70 -18.34 -16.34
CA LEU A 482 -11.98 -18.76 -16.91
C LEU A 482 -12.05 -20.27 -17.17
N ALA A 483 -10.97 -20.88 -17.67
CA ALA A 483 -10.93 -22.31 -17.94
C ALA A 483 -11.18 -23.16 -16.69
N ARG A 484 -10.75 -22.69 -15.51
CA ARG A 484 -10.99 -23.36 -14.23
C ARG A 484 -12.19 -22.82 -13.46
N ALA A 485 -12.91 -21.83 -14.02
CA ALA A 485 -14.10 -21.26 -13.41
C ALA A 485 -15.34 -22.13 -13.66
N GLY A 486 -16.29 -22.08 -12.71
CA GLY A 486 -17.59 -22.75 -12.80
C GLY A 486 -17.65 -24.12 -12.10
N PRO A 487 -18.88 -24.62 -11.82
CA PRO A 487 -19.09 -25.82 -11.01
C PRO A 487 -18.77 -27.13 -11.75
N ARG A 488 -18.74 -27.10 -13.09
CA ARG A 488 -18.43 -28.25 -13.95
C ARG A 488 -17.54 -27.81 -15.12
N PRO A 489 -16.22 -27.72 -14.91
CA PRO A 489 -15.28 -27.44 -15.99
C PRO A 489 -15.34 -28.53 -17.07
N ALA A 490 -15.08 -28.14 -18.33
CA ALA A 490 -15.02 -29.08 -19.44
C ALA A 490 -13.85 -30.08 -19.29
N ASP A 491 -13.93 -31.21 -20.00
CA ASP A 491 -12.82 -32.16 -20.05
C ASP A 491 -11.54 -31.48 -20.57
N GLY A 492 -10.42 -31.71 -19.87
CA GLY A 492 -9.14 -31.07 -20.20
C GLY A 492 -9.02 -29.59 -19.83
N ALA A 493 -10.03 -28.99 -19.20
CA ALA A 493 -10.03 -27.57 -18.86
C ALA A 493 -8.86 -27.16 -17.94
N PHE A 494 -8.47 -28.01 -16.99
CA PHE A 494 -7.34 -27.75 -16.10
C PHE A 494 -5.98 -27.84 -16.80
N ASP A 495 -5.83 -28.74 -17.78
CA ASP A 495 -4.63 -28.78 -18.62
C ASP A 495 -4.54 -27.55 -19.53
N ARG A 496 -5.69 -27.11 -20.09
CA ARG A 496 -5.79 -25.83 -20.82
C ARG A 496 -5.43 -24.65 -19.91
N SER A 497 -5.90 -24.65 -18.65
CA SER A 497 -5.61 -23.59 -17.67
C SER A 497 -4.10 -23.45 -17.41
N VAL A 498 -3.38 -24.56 -17.24
CA VAL A 498 -1.91 -24.58 -17.08
C VAL A 498 -1.21 -24.10 -18.36
N ALA A 499 -1.67 -24.53 -19.54
CA ALA A 499 -1.10 -24.07 -20.81
C ALA A 499 -1.24 -22.55 -20.98
N LEU A 500 -2.42 -22.00 -20.72
CA LEU A 500 -2.69 -20.57 -20.79
C LEU A 500 -1.87 -19.76 -19.77
N ALA A 501 -1.70 -20.26 -18.54
CA ALA A 501 -0.85 -19.59 -17.55
C ALA A 501 0.63 -19.57 -17.96
N LYS A 502 1.13 -20.65 -18.59
CA LYS A 502 2.48 -20.67 -19.16
C LYS A 502 2.61 -19.70 -20.32
N ASP A 503 1.57 -19.54 -21.12
CA ASP A 503 1.56 -18.58 -22.22
C ASP A 503 1.64 -17.13 -21.73
N ALA A 504 1.00 -16.82 -20.61
CA ALA A 504 1.15 -15.52 -19.96
C ALA A 504 2.62 -15.25 -19.57
N LEU A 505 3.29 -16.23 -18.97
CA LEU A 505 4.72 -16.12 -18.63
C LEU A 505 5.64 -16.00 -19.85
N ARG A 506 5.27 -16.59 -20.99
CA ARG A 506 6.03 -16.41 -22.24
C ARG A 506 5.96 -14.97 -22.74
N CYS A 507 4.91 -14.22 -22.38
CA CYS A 507 4.78 -12.81 -22.71
C CYS A 507 5.61 -11.94 -21.76
N ASP A 508 5.57 -12.23 -20.46
CA ASP A 508 6.36 -11.51 -19.45
C ASP A 508 6.78 -12.42 -18.27
N LEU A 509 8.08 -12.70 -18.15
CA LEU A 509 8.68 -13.46 -17.04
C LEU A 509 8.86 -12.62 -15.76
N GLY A 510 8.73 -11.30 -15.87
CA GLY A 510 8.78 -10.33 -14.78
C GLY A 510 7.44 -10.14 -14.06
N ASP A 511 6.32 -10.54 -14.66
CA ASP A 511 4.97 -10.35 -14.13
C ASP A 511 4.67 -11.33 -12.98
N GLY A 512 4.56 -10.79 -11.75
CA GLY A 512 4.22 -11.57 -10.56
C GLY A 512 2.83 -12.22 -10.63
N GLU A 513 1.86 -11.55 -11.28
CA GLU A 513 0.51 -12.07 -11.44
C GLU A 513 0.47 -13.31 -12.33
N SER A 514 1.30 -13.34 -13.38
CA SER A 514 1.43 -14.51 -14.26
C SER A 514 2.01 -15.73 -13.54
N TRP A 515 2.97 -15.52 -12.63
CA TRP A 515 3.48 -16.57 -11.76
C TRP A 515 2.44 -17.06 -10.75
N TYR A 516 1.67 -16.14 -10.15
CA TYR A 516 0.60 -16.47 -9.22
C TYR A 516 -0.51 -17.30 -9.89
N VAL A 517 -0.97 -16.88 -11.07
CA VAL A 517 -1.97 -17.60 -11.87
C VAL A 517 -1.47 -18.99 -12.29
N LEU A 518 -0.19 -19.16 -12.61
CA LEU A 518 0.40 -20.48 -12.87
C LEU A 518 0.37 -21.37 -11.62
N GLY A 519 0.64 -20.80 -10.44
CA GLY A 519 0.51 -21.49 -9.16
C GLY A 519 -0.89 -22.05 -8.96
N ASN A 520 -1.89 -21.18 -9.09
CA ASN A 520 -3.30 -21.54 -8.99
C ASN A 520 -3.72 -22.60 -10.02
N ALA A 521 -3.25 -22.50 -11.27
CA ALA A 521 -3.56 -23.49 -12.32
C ALA A 521 -3.01 -24.88 -11.99
N HIS A 522 -1.79 -24.98 -11.44
CA HIS A 522 -1.22 -26.25 -11.01
C HIS A 522 -1.95 -26.85 -9.79
N VAL A 523 -2.32 -26.01 -8.81
CA VAL A 523 -3.15 -26.44 -7.67
C VAL A 523 -4.50 -26.99 -8.14
N ALA A 524 -5.20 -26.23 -8.97
CA ALA A 524 -6.50 -26.64 -9.51
C ALA A 524 -6.38 -27.94 -10.31
N ARG A 525 -5.35 -28.08 -11.15
CA ARG A 525 -5.10 -29.33 -11.88
C ARG A 525 -4.84 -30.51 -10.96
N PHE A 526 -4.04 -30.34 -9.91
CA PHE A 526 -3.78 -31.40 -8.94
C PHE A 526 -5.07 -31.91 -8.29
N PHE A 527 -5.92 -31.00 -7.79
CA PHE A 527 -7.15 -31.36 -7.09
C PHE A 527 -8.30 -31.77 -8.01
N SER A 528 -8.24 -31.41 -9.31
CA SER A 528 -9.24 -31.84 -10.30
C SER A 528 -9.15 -33.32 -10.67
N ARG A 529 -7.96 -33.91 -10.52
CA ARG A 529 -7.74 -35.31 -10.85
C ARG A 529 -8.19 -36.14 -9.64
N GLY A 530 -9.00 -37.17 -9.88
CA GLY A 530 -9.34 -38.13 -8.83
C GLY A 530 -8.09 -38.82 -8.27
N ALA A 531 -8.24 -39.53 -7.16
CA ALA A 531 -7.17 -40.21 -6.41
C ALA A 531 -6.07 -40.84 -7.28
N GLY A 532 -6.44 -41.64 -8.29
CA GLY A 532 -5.50 -42.34 -9.17
C GLY A 532 -4.84 -41.50 -10.29
N GLY A 533 -5.21 -40.22 -10.43
CA GLY A 533 -4.70 -39.32 -11.47
C GLY A 533 -3.86 -38.15 -10.95
N ARG A 534 -3.79 -37.95 -9.63
CA ARG A 534 -3.07 -36.82 -9.03
C ARG A 534 -1.57 -36.95 -9.26
N ASP A 535 -0.94 -35.84 -9.64
CA ASP A 535 0.49 -35.81 -9.95
C ASP A 535 1.21 -34.89 -8.95
N PRO A 536 1.99 -35.41 -7.99
CA PRO A 536 2.73 -34.60 -7.02
C PRO A 536 3.72 -33.60 -7.63
N ARG A 537 3.99 -33.68 -8.94
CA ARG A 537 4.74 -32.65 -9.67
C ARG A 537 4.00 -31.31 -9.69
N ASP A 538 2.67 -31.32 -9.73
CA ASP A 538 1.85 -30.11 -9.75
C ASP A 538 2.01 -29.29 -8.47
N LEU A 539 2.00 -29.92 -7.29
CA LEU A 539 2.20 -29.23 -6.02
C LEU A 539 3.55 -28.50 -5.95
N ARG A 540 4.62 -29.10 -6.48
CA ARG A 540 5.93 -28.44 -6.55
C ARG A 540 5.95 -27.29 -7.53
N PHE A 541 5.36 -27.49 -8.71
CA PHE A 541 5.31 -26.44 -9.71
C PHE A 541 4.50 -25.26 -9.19
N ALA A 542 3.41 -25.51 -8.46
CA ALA A 542 2.67 -24.49 -7.75
C ALA A 542 3.52 -23.74 -6.72
N ALA A 543 4.20 -24.46 -5.82
CA ALA A 543 5.06 -23.83 -4.80
C ALA A 543 6.16 -22.96 -5.41
N LYS A 544 6.84 -23.45 -6.46
CA LYS A 544 7.86 -22.67 -7.20
C LYS A 544 7.27 -21.45 -7.88
N ALA A 545 6.06 -21.56 -8.42
CA ALA A 545 5.37 -20.46 -9.06
C ALA A 545 4.99 -19.39 -8.04
N TYR A 546 4.45 -19.74 -6.88
CA TYR A 546 4.16 -18.78 -5.80
C TYR A 546 5.42 -18.10 -5.26
N ALA A 547 6.52 -18.83 -5.05
CA ALA A 547 7.79 -18.23 -4.62
C ALA A 547 8.35 -17.26 -5.67
N SER A 548 8.18 -17.59 -6.96
CA SER A 548 8.55 -16.69 -8.04
C SER A 548 7.66 -15.44 -8.05
N ALA A 549 6.35 -15.60 -7.85
CA ALA A 549 5.39 -14.50 -7.77
C ALA A 549 5.72 -13.54 -6.63
N GLU A 550 5.98 -14.04 -5.41
CA GLU A 550 6.42 -13.24 -4.25
C GLU A 550 7.65 -12.40 -4.61
N ALA A 551 8.70 -13.03 -5.16
CA ALA A 551 9.92 -12.33 -5.56
C ALA A 551 9.71 -11.30 -6.68
N LYS A 552 8.67 -11.43 -7.52
CA LYS A 552 8.31 -10.42 -8.52
C LYS A 552 7.51 -9.29 -7.92
N TYR A 553 6.56 -9.56 -7.02
CA TYR A 553 5.82 -8.52 -6.31
C TYR A 553 6.76 -7.67 -5.45
N ASP A 554 7.72 -8.27 -4.74
CA ASP A 554 8.73 -7.54 -3.96
C ASP A 554 9.51 -6.52 -4.82
N LYS A 555 9.79 -6.87 -6.07
CA LYS A 555 10.44 -5.97 -7.03
C LYS A 555 9.48 -4.92 -7.58
N THR A 556 8.24 -5.32 -7.88
CA THR A 556 7.18 -4.45 -8.42
C THR A 556 6.86 -3.33 -7.45
N TRP A 557 6.84 -3.64 -6.16
CA TRP A 557 6.44 -2.72 -5.09
C TRP A 557 7.62 -2.06 -4.37
N LYS A 558 8.83 -2.14 -4.93
CA LYS A 558 10.01 -1.47 -4.38
C LYS A 558 9.84 0.06 -4.34
N ASP A 559 9.25 0.61 -5.39
CA ASP A 559 8.94 2.03 -5.56
C ASP A 559 7.42 2.18 -5.79
N PRO A 560 6.59 2.05 -4.73
CA PRO A 560 5.15 1.97 -4.88
C PRO A 560 4.53 3.33 -5.28
N PRO A 561 3.37 3.33 -5.96
CA PRO A 561 2.61 4.55 -6.24
C PRO A 561 2.29 5.35 -4.96
N ASP A 562 2.19 6.67 -5.08
CA ASP A 562 1.71 7.50 -3.98
C ASP A 562 0.27 7.10 -3.62
N VAL A 563 -0.04 7.01 -2.33
CA VAL A 563 -1.36 6.68 -1.79
C VAL A 563 -1.92 7.80 -0.91
N GLY A 564 -1.36 9.02 -1.00
CA GLY A 564 -1.87 10.19 -0.30
C GLY A 564 -1.77 10.09 1.22
N GLY A 565 -0.78 9.35 1.73
CA GLY A 565 -0.57 9.15 3.16
C GLY A 565 -1.53 8.14 3.82
N ILE A 566 -2.32 7.39 3.05
CA ILE A 566 -3.14 6.29 3.58
C ILE A 566 -2.20 5.19 4.09
N ARG A 567 -2.41 4.73 5.32
CA ARG A 567 -1.64 3.63 5.91
C ARG A 567 -2.06 2.31 5.25
N GLY A 568 -1.08 1.53 4.80
CA GLY A 568 -1.31 0.23 4.18
C GLY A 568 -0.02 -0.35 3.60
N THR A 569 -0.16 -1.49 2.93
CA THR A 569 0.96 -2.23 2.36
C THR A 569 0.62 -2.70 0.95
N PHE A 570 1.61 -2.70 0.05
CA PHE A 570 1.45 -3.30 -1.27
C PHE A 570 1.79 -4.80 -1.25
N GLY A 571 1.01 -5.62 -1.96
CA GLY A 571 1.25 -7.06 -2.00
C GLY A 571 0.17 -7.84 -2.73
N ASN A 572 0.14 -9.15 -2.51
CA ASN A 572 -0.94 -10.03 -2.93
C ASN A 572 -1.26 -11.00 -1.76
N PRO A 573 -2.33 -10.76 -0.98
CA PRO A 573 -2.68 -11.60 0.17
C PRO A 573 -3.16 -12.99 -0.26
N ASP A 574 -3.81 -13.12 -1.43
CA ASP A 574 -4.30 -14.38 -1.96
C ASP A 574 -3.17 -15.36 -2.29
N LEU A 575 -2.02 -14.85 -2.76
CA LEU A 575 -0.82 -15.65 -2.97
C LEU A 575 -0.44 -16.40 -1.70
N PHE A 576 -0.35 -15.67 -0.59
CA PHE A 576 0.04 -16.25 0.69
C PHE A 576 -1.05 -17.16 1.22
N PHE A 577 -2.32 -16.78 1.11
CA PHE A 577 -3.43 -17.60 1.55
C PHE A 577 -3.49 -18.95 0.80
N ASN A 578 -3.35 -18.93 -0.52
CA ASN A 578 -3.36 -20.13 -1.36
C ASN A 578 -2.11 -21.00 -1.15
N ARG A 579 -0.91 -20.39 -1.03
CA ARG A 579 0.31 -21.14 -0.70
C ARG A 579 0.24 -21.75 0.70
N GLY A 580 -0.36 -21.06 1.66
CA GLY A 580 -0.62 -21.57 3.00
C GLY A 580 -1.49 -22.82 3.00
N HIS A 581 -2.59 -22.83 2.23
CA HIS A 581 -3.41 -24.03 2.04
C HIS A 581 -2.66 -25.18 1.38
N LEU A 582 -1.83 -24.90 0.37
CA LEU A 582 -0.96 -25.90 -0.25
C LEU A 582 0.04 -26.48 0.75
N ARG A 583 0.71 -25.62 1.53
CA ARG A 583 1.68 -26.02 2.57
C ARG A 583 1.00 -26.86 3.65
N ARG A 584 -0.21 -26.48 4.06
CA ARG A 584 -1.05 -27.25 4.99
C ARG A 584 -1.39 -28.63 4.45
N TYR A 585 -1.75 -28.74 3.17
CA TYR A 585 -2.02 -30.02 2.51
C TYR A 585 -0.79 -30.93 2.46
N VAL A 586 0.40 -30.37 2.29
CA VAL A 586 1.66 -31.14 2.32
C VAL A 586 2.26 -31.24 3.72
N GLU A 587 1.47 -30.93 4.75
CA GLU A 587 1.80 -31.04 6.17
C GLU A 587 2.97 -30.14 6.63
N ASP A 588 3.39 -29.17 5.80
CA ASP A 588 4.24 -28.04 6.21
C ASP A 588 3.38 -27.00 6.97
N TYR A 589 2.97 -27.38 8.18
CA TYR A 589 2.07 -26.56 9.00
C TYR A 589 2.73 -25.26 9.51
N ALA A 590 4.03 -25.29 9.79
CA ALA A 590 4.78 -24.10 10.19
C ALA A 590 4.84 -23.09 9.05
N GLY A 591 5.21 -23.53 7.83
CA GLY A 591 5.18 -22.69 6.64
C GLY A 591 3.76 -22.23 6.27
N ALA A 592 2.73 -23.05 6.51
CA ALA A 592 1.34 -22.66 6.32
C ALA A 592 0.92 -21.52 7.25
N CYS A 593 1.20 -21.64 8.56
CA CYS A 593 0.90 -20.58 9.54
C CYS A 593 1.66 -19.29 9.22
N ALA A 594 2.91 -19.37 8.76
CA ALA A 594 3.68 -18.20 8.35
C ALA A 594 3.05 -17.48 7.15
N ASP A 595 2.59 -18.23 6.14
CA ASP A 595 1.90 -17.67 4.98
C ASP A 595 0.53 -17.09 5.34
N PHE A 596 -0.27 -17.78 6.15
CA PHE A 596 -1.53 -17.22 6.65
C PHE A 596 -1.29 -15.94 7.47
N GLY A 597 -0.20 -15.88 8.25
CA GLY A 597 0.20 -14.66 8.96
C GLY A 597 0.45 -13.49 7.99
N LYS A 598 1.22 -13.72 6.92
CA LYS A 598 1.44 -12.72 5.86
C LYS A 598 0.13 -12.30 5.18
N ALA A 599 -0.75 -13.26 4.87
CA ALA A 599 -2.05 -12.97 4.27
C ALA A 599 -2.91 -12.07 5.16
N ARG A 600 -3.00 -12.39 6.46
CA ARG A 600 -3.71 -11.59 7.48
C ARG A 600 -3.13 -10.18 7.61
N ASP A 601 -1.81 -10.07 7.62
CA ASP A 601 -1.13 -8.78 7.80
C ASP A 601 -1.31 -7.85 6.59
N LEU A 602 -1.52 -8.43 5.39
CA LEU A 602 -1.89 -7.69 4.19
C LEU A 602 -3.39 -7.37 4.13
N ASP A 603 -4.24 -8.37 4.33
CA ASP A 603 -5.69 -8.24 4.27
C ASP A 603 -6.38 -8.95 5.45
N GLY A 604 -6.86 -8.14 6.39
CA GLY A 604 -7.57 -8.62 7.57
C GLY A 604 -8.96 -9.18 7.30
N ALA A 605 -9.51 -9.01 6.09
CA ALA A 605 -10.81 -9.57 5.72
C ALA A 605 -10.74 -11.07 5.41
N LEU A 606 -9.55 -11.60 5.13
CA LEU A 606 -9.36 -13.03 4.89
C LEU A 606 -9.51 -13.84 6.20
N PRO A 607 -10.06 -15.07 6.15
CA PRO A 607 -10.16 -15.96 7.31
C PRO A 607 -8.81 -16.63 7.65
N ALA A 608 -7.71 -15.87 7.51
CA ALA A 608 -6.36 -16.35 7.70
C ALA A 608 -6.05 -16.64 9.18
N GLN A 609 -6.61 -15.86 10.12
CA GLN A 609 -6.45 -16.15 11.55
C GLN A 609 -7.14 -17.46 11.94
N ASP A 610 -8.34 -17.72 11.43
CA ASP A 610 -9.05 -18.98 11.67
C ASP A 610 -8.25 -20.18 11.13
N ALA A 611 -7.61 -20.01 9.97
CA ALA A 611 -6.75 -21.04 9.38
C ALA A 611 -5.46 -21.29 10.20
N ILE A 612 -4.88 -20.26 10.81
CA ILE A 612 -3.74 -20.38 11.76
C ILE A 612 -4.20 -21.15 12.99
N ASP A 613 -5.28 -20.70 13.63
CA ASP A 613 -5.76 -21.27 14.88
C ASP A 613 -6.16 -22.74 14.71
N ASP A 614 -6.87 -23.07 13.63
CA ASP A 614 -7.23 -24.44 13.27
C ASP A 614 -5.98 -25.31 13.04
N THR A 615 -4.97 -24.79 12.34
CA THR A 615 -3.72 -25.51 12.08
C THR A 615 -2.91 -25.74 13.35
N GLN A 616 -2.79 -24.74 14.22
CA GLN A 616 -2.10 -24.86 15.51
C GLN A 616 -2.84 -25.83 16.45
N ARG A 617 -4.17 -25.72 16.57
CA ARG A 617 -4.98 -26.66 17.37
C ARG A 617 -4.79 -28.10 16.91
N TRP A 618 -4.81 -28.32 15.59
CA TRP A 618 -4.56 -29.62 14.99
C TRP A 618 -3.18 -30.17 15.38
N VAL A 619 -2.11 -29.42 15.12
CA VAL A 619 -0.74 -29.87 15.40
C VAL A 619 -0.52 -30.13 16.89
N ARG A 620 -0.96 -29.22 17.78
CA ARG A 620 -0.86 -29.41 19.24
C ARG A 620 -1.55 -30.70 19.69
N ARG A 621 -2.74 -31.00 19.13
CA ARG A 621 -3.49 -32.21 19.45
C ARG A 621 -2.74 -33.47 19.02
N VAL A 622 -2.21 -33.49 17.80
CA VAL A 622 -1.45 -34.66 17.30
C VAL A 622 -0.15 -34.84 18.09
N GLU A 623 0.60 -33.76 18.30
CA GLU A 623 1.84 -33.74 19.10
C GLU A 623 1.61 -34.30 20.50
N ASP A 624 0.59 -33.79 21.21
CA ASP A 624 0.27 -34.24 22.55
C ASP A 624 -0.18 -35.71 22.60
N LEU A 625 -0.98 -36.15 21.62
CA LEU A 625 -1.38 -37.56 21.52
C LEU A 625 -0.20 -38.47 21.18
N VAL A 626 0.72 -38.06 20.31
CA VAL A 626 1.95 -38.83 20.02
C VAL A 626 2.79 -38.96 21.29
N ARG A 627 3.05 -37.84 21.99
CA ARG A 627 3.82 -37.79 23.24
C ARG A 627 3.23 -38.66 24.34
N ARG A 628 1.90 -38.60 24.52
CA ARG A 628 1.16 -39.41 25.51
C ARG A 628 0.85 -40.82 25.03
N LYS A 629 1.40 -41.26 23.89
CA LYS A 629 1.16 -42.59 23.29
C LYS A 629 -0.34 -42.90 23.16
N GLY A 630 -1.09 -41.94 22.64
CA GLY A 630 -2.53 -41.98 22.41
C GLY A 630 -3.38 -41.84 23.67
N ALA A 631 -2.77 -41.56 24.84
CA ALA A 631 -3.43 -41.55 26.15
C ALA A 631 -4.23 -42.84 26.42
N LEU A 632 -3.74 -43.98 25.94
CA LEU A 632 -4.42 -45.26 26.01
C LEU A 632 -4.32 -45.88 27.41
N LYS A 633 -5.41 -46.52 27.86
CA LYS A 633 -5.39 -47.36 29.07
C LYS A 633 -4.42 -48.54 28.88
N PRO A 634 -3.74 -49.03 29.94
CA PRO A 634 -2.75 -50.10 29.84
C PRO A 634 -3.26 -51.37 29.13
N LYS A 635 -4.52 -51.76 29.39
CA LYS A 635 -5.17 -52.89 28.71
C LYS A 635 -5.24 -52.69 27.20
N ARG A 636 -5.72 -51.53 26.74
CA ARG A 636 -5.83 -51.23 25.31
C ARG A 636 -4.47 -51.18 24.64
N ARG A 637 -3.47 -50.62 25.33
CA ARG A 637 -2.08 -50.66 24.85
C ARG A 637 -1.58 -52.09 24.66
N TYR A 638 -1.78 -52.96 25.65
CA TYR A 638 -1.38 -54.36 25.58
C TYR A 638 -2.04 -55.09 24.40
N GLU A 639 -3.33 -54.84 24.13
CA GLU A 639 -4.06 -55.39 22.98
C GLU A 639 -3.43 -54.99 21.64
N LEU A 640 -3.06 -53.72 21.47
CA LEU A 640 -2.40 -53.24 20.24
C LEU A 640 -1.00 -53.87 20.06
N ASP A 641 -0.22 -53.95 21.14
CA ASP A 641 1.10 -54.61 21.09
C ASP A 641 0.96 -56.12 20.83
N ALA A 642 -0.11 -56.76 21.33
CA ALA A 642 -0.43 -58.15 21.02
C ALA A 642 -0.79 -58.34 19.54
N ALA A 643 -1.59 -57.45 18.95
CA ALA A 643 -1.91 -57.48 17.53
C ALA A 643 -0.66 -57.40 16.65
N LEU A 644 0.32 -56.57 17.00
CA LEU A 644 1.61 -56.51 16.31
C LEU A 644 2.41 -57.81 16.43
N ARG A 645 2.43 -58.45 17.62
CA ARG A 645 3.13 -59.73 17.87
C ARG A 645 2.49 -60.89 17.11
N SER A 646 1.16 -60.99 17.11
CA SER A 646 0.43 -62.03 16.39
C SER A 646 0.64 -61.96 14.88
N ASN A 647 1.03 -60.79 14.37
CA ASN A 647 1.33 -60.56 12.97
C ASN A 647 2.84 -60.63 12.64
N ALA A 648 3.70 -61.07 13.56
CA ALA A 648 5.17 -61.07 13.37
C ALA A 648 5.64 -61.94 12.19
N GLY A 649 4.82 -62.92 11.76
CA GLY A 649 5.07 -63.79 10.60
C GLY A 649 4.32 -63.39 9.33
N LEU A 650 3.85 -62.14 9.21
CA LEU A 650 3.23 -61.65 7.97
C LEU A 650 4.15 -61.93 6.78
N LYS A 651 3.63 -62.60 5.75
CA LYS A 651 4.39 -62.86 4.53
C LYS A 651 4.77 -61.53 3.89
N ALA A 652 6.07 -61.30 3.73
CA ALA A 652 6.58 -60.10 3.07
C ALA A 652 5.93 -59.94 1.68
N PRO A 653 5.40 -58.76 1.35
CA PRO A 653 4.96 -58.45 0.00
C PRO A 653 6.09 -58.71 -1.01
N ALA A 654 5.75 -59.18 -2.21
CA ALA A 654 6.75 -59.61 -3.18
C ALA A 654 7.72 -58.46 -3.54
N GLY A 655 9.01 -58.68 -3.31
CA GLY A 655 10.05 -57.68 -3.58
C GLY A 655 10.18 -56.56 -2.55
N TYR A 656 9.59 -56.73 -1.35
CA TYR A 656 9.69 -55.76 -0.25
C TYR A 656 10.37 -56.37 0.98
N ALA A 657 11.18 -55.57 1.67
CA ALA A 657 11.85 -55.94 2.92
C ALA A 657 11.25 -55.22 4.13
N GLU A 658 11.00 -55.93 5.22
CA GLU A 658 10.53 -55.31 6.46
C GLU A 658 11.65 -54.45 7.08
N ARG A 659 11.27 -53.28 7.57
CA ARG A 659 12.12 -52.38 8.35
C ARG A 659 11.34 -51.88 9.56
N THR A 660 12.04 -51.49 10.63
CA THR A 660 11.41 -50.76 11.72
C THR A 660 11.41 -49.27 11.42
N LEU A 661 10.54 -48.49 12.07
CA LEU A 661 10.50 -47.03 11.87
C LEU A 661 11.84 -46.33 12.18
N ALA A 662 12.65 -46.90 13.08
CA ALA A 662 13.97 -46.36 13.42
C ALA A 662 15.02 -46.59 12.31
N ASP A 663 14.82 -47.58 11.44
CA ASP A 663 15.73 -47.91 10.35
C ASP A 663 15.46 -47.07 9.09
N LEU A 664 14.33 -46.34 9.05
CA LEU A 664 13.90 -45.60 7.87
C LEU A 664 14.58 -44.24 7.77
N VAL A 665 14.89 -43.86 6.53
CA VAL A 665 15.40 -42.53 6.21
C VAL A 665 14.24 -41.54 6.27
N LYS A 666 14.41 -40.49 7.06
CA LYS A 666 13.45 -39.37 7.13
C LYS A 666 13.61 -38.47 5.90
N ALA A 667 12.51 -38.17 5.24
CA ALA A 667 12.45 -37.20 4.16
C ALA A 667 12.35 -35.78 4.72
N PRO A 668 13.01 -34.79 4.10
CA PRO A 668 12.89 -33.41 4.51
C PRO A 668 11.48 -32.88 4.25
N LEU A 669 10.94 -32.16 5.23
CA LEU A 669 9.68 -31.44 5.13
C LEU A 669 9.99 -29.94 5.08
N GLY A 670 9.50 -29.25 4.03
CA GLY A 670 9.38 -27.79 4.04
C GLY A 670 10.66 -26.97 4.25
N ALA A 671 11.86 -27.49 3.95
CA ALA A 671 13.10 -26.74 4.17
C ALA A 671 13.18 -25.42 3.36
N SER A 672 12.48 -25.35 2.24
CA SER A 672 12.32 -24.16 1.40
C SER A 672 11.08 -24.28 0.52
N ASP A 673 10.63 -23.18 -0.08
CA ASP A 673 9.57 -23.20 -1.10
C ASP A 673 9.90 -24.09 -2.31
N ALA A 674 11.18 -24.25 -2.64
CA ALA A 674 11.61 -25.11 -3.73
C ALA A 674 11.43 -26.60 -3.42
N ASP A 675 11.35 -26.95 -2.13
CA ASP A 675 11.25 -28.31 -1.60
C ASP A 675 9.85 -28.66 -1.07
N ALA A 676 8.89 -27.74 -1.17
CA ALA A 676 7.49 -28.02 -0.86
C ALA A 676 6.99 -29.22 -1.70
N ALA A 677 6.34 -30.18 -1.02
CA ALA A 677 5.93 -31.47 -1.59
C ALA A 677 7.08 -32.39 -2.07
N ALA A 678 8.34 -32.14 -1.72
CA ALA A 678 9.46 -33.01 -2.12
C ALA A 678 9.28 -34.45 -1.60
N HIS A 679 8.84 -34.59 -0.35
CA HIS A 679 8.62 -35.88 0.32
C HIS A 679 7.59 -36.77 -0.39
N PHE A 680 6.63 -36.23 -1.15
CA PHE A 680 5.69 -37.03 -1.97
C PHE A 680 6.35 -37.80 -3.12
N ARG A 681 7.63 -37.53 -3.47
CA ARG A 681 8.42 -38.40 -4.39
C ARG A 681 9.47 -39.22 -3.66
N SER A 682 9.59 -39.10 -2.33
CA SER A 682 10.69 -39.74 -1.61
C SER A 682 10.62 -41.25 -1.83
N ALA A 683 11.62 -41.76 -2.53
CA ALA A 683 11.91 -43.18 -2.66
C ALA A 683 13.00 -43.59 -1.65
N ALA A 684 13.26 -42.76 -0.64
CA ALA A 684 14.34 -42.99 0.33
C ALA A 684 14.19 -44.36 1.03
N ASN A 685 12.94 -44.84 1.14
CA ASN A 685 12.60 -46.13 1.69
C ASN A 685 11.95 -47.06 0.65
N ALA A 686 12.34 -46.95 -0.63
CA ALA A 686 11.79 -47.79 -1.69
C ALA A 686 12.07 -49.28 -1.46
N ARG A 687 11.13 -50.14 -1.83
CA ARG A 687 11.18 -51.60 -1.64
C ARG A 687 11.29 -52.01 -0.17
N THR A 688 10.88 -51.14 0.76
CA THR A 688 10.73 -51.49 2.18
C THR A 688 9.29 -51.33 2.63
N PHE A 689 8.94 -51.99 3.73
CA PHE A 689 7.65 -51.82 4.37
C PHE A 689 7.77 -51.77 5.89
N VAL A 690 6.80 -51.11 6.50
CA VAL A 690 6.60 -51.09 7.96
C VAL A 690 5.24 -51.69 8.31
N VAL A 691 5.17 -52.31 9.47
CA VAL A 691 3.90 -52.80 10.04
C VAL A 691 3.46 -51.86 11.14
N LEU A 692 2.28 -51.28 10.98
CA LEU A 692 1.66 -50.37 11.94
C LEU A 692 0.36 -50.98 12.46
N VAL A 693 0.01 -50.74 13.72
CA VAL A 693 -1.34 -50.98 14.24
C VAL A 693 -2.02 -49.64 14.51
N VAL A 694 -3.20 -49.45 13.94
CA VAL A 694 -4.00 -48.23 14.14
C VAL A 694 -4.46 -48.18 15.59
N ALA A 695 -4.16 -47.08 16.27
CA ALA A 695 -4.52 -46.86 17.67
C ALA A 695 -5.77 -46.00 17.83
N LEU A 696 -5.84 -44.92 17.07
CA LEU A 696 -6.89 -43.91 17.16
C LEU A 696 -7.08 -43.25 15.79
N GLU A 697 -8.32 -42.99 15.42
CA GLU A 697 -8.66 -42.11 14.30
C GLU A 697 -8.59 -40.64 14.76
N LEU A 698 -7.86 -39.80 14.04
CA LEU A 698 -7.72 -38.37 14.33
C LEU A 698 -8.60 -37.60 13.35
N ARG A 699 -9.81 -37.22 13.80
CA ARG A 699 -10.70 -36.39 13.00
C ARG A 699 -10.36 -34.91 13.16
N ARG A 700 -10.17 -34.22 12.04
CA ARG A 700 -10.20 -32.75 11.96
C ARG A 700 -11.62 -32.33 11.59
N ASP A 701 -12.10 -31.22 12.14
CA ASP A 701 -13.38 -30.66 11.72
C ASP A 701 -13.25 -30.22 10.25
N GLY A 702 -14.07 -30.80 9.38
CA GLY A 702 -13.95 -30.68 7.92
C GLY A 702 -13.04 -31.75 7.29
N ALA A 703 -13.48 -32.30 6.16
CA ALA A 703 -12.79 -33.39 5.47
C ALA A 703 -11.70 -32.86 4.51
N VAL A 704 -10.66 -32.27 5.11
CA VAL A 704 -9.43 -31.89 4.42
C VAL A 704 -8.43 -33.05 4.53
N PRO A 705 -8.03 -33.72 3.45
CA PRO A 705 -6.96 -34.70 3.51
C PRO A 705 -5.65 -34.06 4.05
N PRO A 706 -4.78 -34.84 4.69
CA PRO A 706 -4.90 -36.28 4.89
C PRO A 706 -5.90 -36.68 5.98
N ASP A 707 -6.53 -37.84 5.81
CA ASP A 707 -7.12 -38.54 6.95
C ASP A 707 -5.96 -38.98 7.85
N ALA A 708 -5.99 -38.57 9.12
CA ALA A 708 -4.90 -38.82 10.03
C ALA A 708 -5.28 -39.86 11.08
N TYR A 709 -4.31 -40.72 11.39
CA TYR A 709 -4.42 -41.75 12.39
C TYR A 709 -3.24 -41.67 13.34
N LEU A 710 -3.45 -42.07 14.58
CA LEU A 710 -2.35 -42.42 15.46
C LEU A 710 -2.10 -43.92 15.32
N ALA A 711 -0.85 -44.32 15.15
CA ALA A 711 -0.47 -45.72 15.00
C ALA A 711 0.77 -46.07 15.82
N PHE A 712 0.92 -47.35 16.13
CA PHE A 712 2.14 -47.89 16.70
C PHE A 712 2.85 -48.78 15.71
N GLY A 713 4.12 -48.49 15.46
CA GLY A 713 4.95 -49.31 14.61
C GLY A 713 5.54 -50.50 15.35
N ARG A 714 5.73 -51.61 14.63
CA ARG A 714 6.56 -52.71 15.10
C ARG A 714 8.01 -52.23 15.24
N GLY A 715 8.63 -52.58 16.36
CA GLY A 715 10.04 -52.31 16.61
C GLY A 715 10.69 -53.43 17.42
N ASN A 716 12.03 -53.46 17.41
CA ASN A 716 12.80 -54.54 18.03
C ASN A 716 12.81 -54.48 19.57
N ALA A 717 12.84 -53.27 20.14
CA ALA A 717 12.89 -53.04 21.59
C ALA A 717 11.70 -52.22 22.13
N ALA A 718 11.09 -51.39 21.30
CA ALA A 718 9.93 -50.55 21.64
C ALA A 718 8.99 -50.42 20.45
N THR A 719 7.71 -50.19 20.71
CA THR A 719 6.69 -49.91 19.69
C THR A 719 6.43 -48.39 19.62
N PRO A 720 7.13 -47.65 18.73
CA PRO A 720 7.04 -46.19 18.65
C PRO A 720 5.65 -45.72 18.22
N CYS A 721 5.24 -44.58 18.77
CA CYS A 721 4.00 -43.88 18.42
C CYS A 721 4.27 -42.93 17.25
N VAL A 722 3.47 -42.98 16.20
CA VAL A 722 3.58 -42.09 15.04
C VAL A 722 2.21 -41.66 14.55
N ALA A 723 2.15 -40.50 13.90
CA ALA A 723 1.02 -40.17 13.05
C ALA A 723 1.11 -40.95 11.73
N LEU A 724 -0.03 -41.37 11.20
CA LEU A 724 -0.17 -41.98 9.89
C LEU A 724 -1.11 -41.10 9.06
N SER A 725 -0.56 -40.45 8.04
CA SER A 725 -1.28 -39.55 7.14
C SER A 725 -1.65 -40.31 5.87
N VAL A 726 -2.95 -40.49 5.64
CA VAL A 726 -3.51 -41.24 4.51
C VAL A 726 -4.18 -40.28 3.54
N TYR A 727 -3.70 -40.29 2.30
CA TYR A 727 -4.29 -39.53 1.20
C TYR A 727 -5.09 -40.48 0.31
N ASP A 728 -6.24 -40.02 -0.21
CA ASP A 728 -7.04 -40.71 -1.24
C ASP A 728 -7.60 -42.10 -0.89
N GLY A 729 -7.51 -42.54 0.36
CA GLY A 729 -8.01 -43.84 0.79
C GLY A 729 -9.49 -43.84 1.16
N ASP A 730 -10.17 -44.96 0.95
CA ASP A 730 -11.37 -45.32 1.71
C ASP A 730 -10.94 -45.82 3.09
N THR A 731 -10.86 -44.87 4.02
CA THR A 731 -10.29 -45.08 5.35
C THR A 731 -11.31 -45.58 6.37
N ALA A 732 -12.57 -45.82 5.96
CA ALA A 732 -13.62 -46.36 6.82
C ALA A 732 -13.26 -47.72 7.46
N LYS A 733 -12.32 -48.45 6.85
CA LYS A 733 -11.83 -49.75 7.34
C LYS A 733 -10.59 -49.67 8.24
N LEU A 734 -10.02 -48.49 8.44
CA LEU A 734 -8.86 -48.27 9.32
C LEU A 734 -9.29 -48.06 10.79
N ALA A 735 -10.05 -49.00 11.35
CA ALA A 735 -10.52 -48.93 12.73
C ALA A 735 -9.39 -49.19 13.75
N PRO A 736 -9.49 -48.68 15.00
CA PRO A 736 -8.55 -49.00 16.07
C PRO A 736 -8.34 -50.51 16.29
N GLY A 737 -7.10 -50.96 16.15
CA GLY A 737 -6.69 -52.37 16.21
C GLY A 737 -6.36 -52.96 14.83
N ALA A 738 -6.73 -52.29 13.73
CA ALA A 738 -6.37 -52.71 12.39
C ALA A 738 -4.85 -52.69 12.21
N VAL A 739 -4.28 -53.80 11.72
CA VAL A 739 -2.86 -53.91 11.39
C VAL A 739 -2.70 -53.63 9.90
N VAL A 740 -1.91 -52.62 9.58
CA VAL A 740 -1.63 -52.19 8.21
C VAL A 740 -0.16 -52.35 7.87
N VAL A 741 0.10 -52.69 6.62
CA VAL A 741 1.44 -52.70 6.03
C VAL A 741 1.56 -51.47 5.13
N VAL A 742 2.50 -50.59 5.42
CA VAL A 742 2.76 -49.40 4.59
C VAL A 742 3.98 -49.66 3.72
N LEU A 743 3.78 -49.70 2.41
CA LEU A 743 4.82 -49.91 1.40
C LEU A 743 5.49 -48.58 1.04
N ASP A 744 6.80 -48.61 0.78
CA ASP A 744 7.61 -47.44 0.45
C ASP A 744 7.34 -46.23 1.38
N PRO A 745 7.39 -46.42 2.72
CA PRO A 745 6.93 -45.43 3.67
C PRO A 745 7.72 -44.12 3.58
N VAL A 746 7.02 -42.99 3.50
CA VAL A 746 7.62 -41.67 3.58
C VAL A 746 7.53 -41.20 5.03
N VAL A 747 8.66 -41.20 5.75
CA VAL A 747 8.71 -40.72 7.13
C VAL A 747 9.17 -39.28 7.13
N VAL A 748 8.49 -38.40 7.85
CA VAL A 748 8.96 -37.02 8.08
C VAL A 748 8.86 -36.67 9.56
N ASP A 749 9.62 -35.66 9.96
CA ASP A 749 9.38 -34.95 11.21
C ASP A 749 8.57 -33.69 10.90
N VAL A 750 7.36 -33.62 11.45
CA VAL A 750 6.45 -32.48 11.32
C VAL A 750 6.79 -31.48 12.42
N PRO A 751 7.32 -30.29 12.09
CA PRO A 751 7.65 -29.28 13.09
C PRO A 751 6.38 -28.67 13.69
N SER A 752 6.45 -28.28 14.95
CA SER A 752 5.38 -27.52 15.58
C SER A 752 5.36 -26.09 15.03
N PRO A 753 4.19 -25.53 14.63
CA PRO A 753 4.07 -24.12 14.26
C PRO A 753 4.17 -23.20 15.49
N ASP A 754 4.11 -23.73 16.71
CA ASP A 754 4.23 -22.98 17.95
C ASP A 754 5.67 -22.86 18.42
N ALA A 755 6.02 -21.69 18.95
CA ALA A 755 7.33 -21.48 19.55
C ALA A 755 7.54 -22.44 20.73
N GLY A 756 8.54 -23.32 20.61
CA GLY A 756 8.91 -24.28 21.65
C GLY A 756 8.14 -25.60 21.65
N GLY A 757 7.30 -25.88 20.63
CA GLY A 757 6.70 -27.20 20.46
C GLY A 757 7.71 -28.23 19.93
N ASP A 758 7.56 -29.49 20.32
CA ASP A 758 8.49 -30.59 20.01
C ASP A 758 8.24 -31.18 18.61
N GLY A 759 7.06 -30.92 18.02
CA GLY A 759 6.63 -31.54 16.77
C GLY A 759 6.37 -33.05 16.92
N TYR A 760 6.19 -33.76 15.81
CA TYR A 760 5.96 -35.21 15.83
C TYR A 760 6.45 -35.92 14.56
N ALA A 761 6.74 -37.21 14.68
CA ALA A 761 7.05 -38.06 13.53
C ALA A 761 5.76 -38.55 12.86
N ALA A 762 5.72 -38.48 11.53
CA ALA A 762 4.60 -38.92 10.72
C ALA A 762 5.05 -39.87 9.59
N VAL A 763 4.21 -40.85 9.29
CA VAL A 763 4.31 -41.72 8.12
C VAL A 763 3.28 -41.26 7.11
N HIS A 764 3.73 -40.72 5.98
CA HIS A 764 2.89 -40.22 4.91
C HIS A 764 2.70 -41.28 3.85
N CYS A 765 1.45 -41.50 3.47
CA CYS A 765 1.09 -42.37 2.37
C CYS A 765 0.28 -41.58 1.33
N GLY A 766 0.99 -41.02 0.35
CA GLY A 766 0.38 -40.24 -0.74
C GLY A 766 -0.43 -41.07 -1.74
N ASP A 767 -0.30 -42.40 -1.70
CA ASP A 767 -1.05 -43.36 -2.51
C ASP A 767 -1.64 -44.43 -1.60
N ALA A 768 -2.97 -44.40 -1.40
CA ALA A 768 -3.67 -45.35 -0.54
C ALA A 768 -3.43 -46.81 -0.93
N ALA A 769 -3.16 -47.12 -2.20
CA ALA A 769 -2.91 -48.49 -2.64
C ALA A 769 -1.62 -49.09 -2.03
N LYS A 770 -0.73 -48.24 -1.50
CA LYS A 770 0.48 -48.66 -0.77
C LYS A 770 0.22 -49.00 0.70
N ILE A 771 -0.99 -48.80 1.19
CA ILE A 771 -1.42 -49.31 2.49
C ILE A 771 -2.12 -50.65 2.25
N LEU A 772 -1.59 -51.73 2.81
CA LEU A 772 -2.25 -53.03 2.76
C LEU A 772 -2.96 -53.30 4.09
N LEU A 773 -4.25 -53.56 4.01
CA LEU A 773 -5.07 -54.09 5.11
C LEU A 773 -5.38 -55.55 4.80
N ASP A 774 -4.98 -56.46 5.69
CA ASP A 774 -5.10 -57.92 5.48
C ASP A 774 -4.48 -58.41 4.15
N GLY A 775 -3.37 -57.80 3.76
CA GLY A 775 -2.64 -58.11 2.52
C GLY A 775 -3.29 -57.58 1.24
N LYS A 776 -4.40 -56.83 1.34
CA LYS A 776 -5.07 -56.20 0.20
C LYS A 776 -4.84 -54.68 0.21
N PRO A 777 -4.58 -54.04 -0.94
CA PRO A 777 -4.50 -52.59 -1.03
C PRO A 777 -5.74 -51.91 -0.48
N LEU A 778 -5.55 -50.82 0.25
CA LEU A 778 -6.64 -49.97 0.71
C LEU A 778 -7.34 -49.42 -0.55
N PRO A 779 -8.68 -49.55 -0.64
CA PRO A 779 -9.40 -49.02 -1.79
C PRO A 779 -9.18 -47.52 -1.90
N THR A 780 -9.04 -47.02 -3.12
CA THR A 780 -9.13 -45.59 -3.35
C THR A 780 -10.57 -45.15 -3.15
N ARG A 781 -10.75 -43.99 -2.54
CA ARG A 781 -12.09 -43.40 -2.36
C ARG A 781 -12.69 -43.18 -3.75
N ALA A 782 -13.90 -43.69 -4.00
CA ALA A 782 -14.56 -43.50 -5.29
C ALA A 782 -14.69 -41.99 -5.56
N ALA A 783 -14.34 -41.55 -6.78
CA ALA A 783 -14.70 -40.20 -7.22
C ALA A 783 -16.23 -40.08 -7.14
N PHE A 784 -16.73 -39.00 -6.54
CA PHE A 784 -18.16 -38.76 -6.33
C PHE A 784 -19.02 -39.21 -7.52
N SER A 785 -19.95 -40.14 -7.29
CA SER A 785 -20.98 -40.49 -8.28
C SER A 785 -21.89 -39.28 -8.51
N LYS A 786 -22.11 -38.93 -9.78
CA LYS A 786 -23.01 -37.86 -10.24
C LYS A 786 -24.34 -37.87 -9.46
N PRO A 787 -24.81 -36.75 -8.88
CA PRO A 787 -26.18 -36.67 -8.40
C PRO A 787 -27.13 -36.82 -9.60
N SER A 788 -28.08 -37.76 -9.49
CA SER A 788 -29.15 -37.95 -10.47
C SER A 788 -30.05 -36.72 -10.52
N VAL A 789 -30.37 -36.26 -11.73
CA VAL A 789 -31.15 -35.05 -12.00
C VAL A 789 -32.62 -35.28 -11.66
N ALA A 790 -33.14 -34.55 -10.68
CA ALA A 790 -34.55 -34.19 -10.63
C ALA A 790 -34.71 -32.78 -11.23
N ALA A 791 -35.42 -32.71 -12.36
CA ALA A 791 -35.64 -31.48 -13.11
C ALA A 791 -36.56 -30.51 -12.34
N GLY A 792 -36.14 -29.24 -12.18
CA GLY A 792 -36.98 -28.21 -11.58
C GLY A 792 -36.35 -26.81 -11.48
N ARG A 793 -36.52 -26.03 -12.56
CA ARG A 793 -36.44 -24.54 -12.70
C ARG A 793 -35.13 -23.78 -12.35
N PRO A 794 -34.77 -22.76 -13.17
CA PRO A 794 -33.53 -21.99 -12.99
C PRO A 794 -33.73 -20.89 -11.93
N VAL A 795 -32.82 -20.81 -10.96
CA VAL A 795 -32.73 -19.68 -10.02
C VAL A 795 -31.50 -18.86 -10.42
N ALA A 796 -31.73 -17.56 -10.60
CA ALA A 796 -30.71 -16.57 -10.94
C ALA A 796 -29.56 -16.58 -9.93
N ALA A 797 -28.33 -16.70 -10.43
CA ALA A 797 -27.12 -16.65 -9.62
C ALA A 797 -26.84 -15.19 -9.20
N SER A 798 -27.42 -14.79 -8.07
CA SER A 798 -26.95 -13.64 -7.29
C SER A 798 -25.63 -14.04 -6.63
N ALA A 799 -24.53 -13.39 -7.01
CA ALA A 799 -23.28 -13.45 -6.26
C ALA A 799 -23.46 -12.68 -4.94
N THR A 800 -23.90 -13.38 -3.90
CA THR A 800 -23.94 -12.87 -2.52
C THR A 800 -23.70 -14.06 -1.60
N ALA A 801 -22.92 -13.82 -0.55
CA ALA A 801 -22.36 -14.79 0.38
C ALA A 801 -23.32 -15.91 0.85
N CYS A 802 -22.75 -17.11 1.01
CA CYS A 802 -23.37 -18.19 1.76
C CYS A 802 -23.32 -17.83 3.26
N HIS A 803 -24.41 -17.26 3.77
CA HIS A 803 -24.68 -17.22 5.21
C HIS A 803 -24.96 -18.65 5.71
N VAL A 804 -24.12 -19.16 6.61
CA VAL A 804 -24.56 -20.16 7.59
C VAL A 804 -25.20 -19.42 8.75
N ALA A 805 -26.40 -19.88 9.11
CA ALA A 805 -27.34 -19.21 10.01
C ALA A 805 -26.74 -18.76 11.35
N ARG A 806 -26.94 -17.48 11.67
CA ARG A 806 -27.13 -17.01 13.05
C ARG A 806 -28.40 -16.18 13.09
N GLU A 807 -29.29 -16.54 14.00
CA GLU A 807 -30.54 -15.85 14.26
C GLU A 807 -30.32 -14.38 14.65
N ARG A 808 -31.29 -13.56 14.24
CA ARG A 808 -31.35 -12.09 14.33
C ARG A 808 -31.04 -11.52 15.73
N VAL A 809 -30.17 -10.49 15.80
CA VAL A 809 -30.41 -9.20 16.50
C VAL A 809 -29.53 -8.09 15.89
N GLY A 810 -30.16 -6.98 15.46
CA GLY A 810 -29.60 -5.61 15.50
C GLY A 810 -28.66 -5.14 14.38
N ALA A 811 -29.11 -4.17 13.58
CA ALA A 811 -28.39 -3.53 12.48
C ALA A 811 -27.20 -2.63 12.92
N ALA A 812 -26.12 -2.66 12.13
CA ALA A 812 -25.24 -1.51 11.87
C ALA A 812 -24.47 -1.76 10.56
N ASP A 813 -24.66 -0.86 9.60
CA ASP A 813 -24.09 -0.88 8.25
C ASP A 813 -22.56 -0.74 8.24
N GLY A 814 -21.89 -1.52 7.39
CA GLY A 814 -20.45 -1.47 7.17
C GLY A 814 -19.91 -2.60 6.30
N ALA A 815 -20.38 -2.70 5.05
CA ALA A 815 -19.88 -3.65 4.06
C ALA A 815 -18.60 -3.08 3.40
N GLY A 816 -17.46 -3.72 3.63
CA GLY A 816 -16.22 -3.50 2.89
C GLY A 816 -15.91 -4.76 2.08
N ASP A 817 -16.31 -4.78 0.81
CA ASP A 817 -16.05 -5.89 -0.11
C ASP A 817 -14.80 -5.58 -0.95
N VAL A 818 -13.72 -6.35 -0.70
CA VAL A 818 -12.43 -6.21 -1.38
C VAL A 818 -12.40 -7.11 -2.62
N VAL A 819 -12.19 -6.51 -3.78
CA VAL A 819 -11.94 -7.23 -5.02
C VAL A 819 -10.44 -7.16 -5.36
N GLY A 820 -9.65 -7.91 -4.59
CA GLY A 820 -8.44 -8.56 -5.09
C GLY A 820 -8.85 -9.80 -5.90
N SER A 821 -7.98 -10.31 -6.78
CA SER A 821 -8.31 -11.35 -7.75
C SER A 821 -9.21 -12.47 -7.17
N TYR A 822 -10.44 -12.63 -7.67
CA TYR A 822 -11.36 -13.69 -7.25
C TYR A 822 -10.84 -15.12 -7.49
N ASP A 823 -9.64 -15.27 -8.03
CA ASP A 823 -8.87 -16.50 -8.08
C ASP A 823 -8.40 -16.94 -6.68
N GLY A 824 -8.16 -16.00 -5.76
CA GLY A 824 -7.84 -16.29 -4.36
C GLY A 824 -9.01 -16.87 -3.58
N ALA A 825 -10.18 -16.24 -3.68
CA ALA A 825 -11.42 -16.78 -3.09
C ALA A 825 -11.95 -17.99 -3.87
N GLY A 826 -11.77 -18.07 -5.20
CA GLY A 826 -12.25 -19.17 -6.04
C GLY A 826 -11.36 -20.42 -6.02
N VAL A 827 -10.06 -20.28 -5.79
CA VAL A 827 -9.11 -21.39 -5.57
C VAL A 827 -8.92 -21.63 -4.08
N GLY A 828 -9.01 -20.63 -3.20
CA GLY A 828 -9.13 -20.81 -1.74
C GLY A 828 -10.43 -21.49 -1.35
N ALA A 829 -11.56 -21.13 -1.98
CA ALA A 829 -12.84 -21.86 -1.92
C ALA A 829 -12.96 -22.93 -3.00
N GLY A 830 -11.97 -23.15 -3.87
CA GLY A 830 -11.93 -24.24 -4.86
C GLY A 830 -11.14 -25.43 -4.33
N VAL A 831 -10.01 -25.17 -3.71
CA VAL A 831 -9.35 -26.00 -2.69
C VAL A 831 -10.33 -26.16 -1.53
N GLY A 832 -10.94 -25.07 -1.03
CA GLY A 832 -11.96 -25.09 0.02
C GLY A 832 -13.30 -25.76 -0.35
N ARG A 833 -13.74 -25.80 -1.62
CA ARG A 833 -14.91 -26.57 -2.12
C ARG A 833 -14.55 -27.97 -2.56
N ALA A 834 -13.35 -28.22 -3.09
CA ALA A 834 -12.88 -29.58 -3.29
C ALA A 834 -12.71 -30.27 -1.91
N VAL A 835 -12.39 -29.48 -0.89
CA VAL A 835 -12.37 -29.85 0.53
C VAL A 835 -13.77 -29.76 1.18
N GLY A 836 -14.65 -28.87 0.72
CA GLY A 836 -16.00 -28.62 1.25
C GLY A 836 -17.13 -29.40 0.56
N ALA A 837 -16.88 -30.03 -0.58
CA ALA A 837 -17.77 -31.04 -1.19
C ALA A 837 -17.80 -32.33 -0.35
N TYR A 838 -16.95 -32.42 0.67
CA TYR A 838 -17.04 -33.43 1.72
C TYR A 838 -17.99 -33.04 2.88
N ASP A 839 -18.58 -31.84 2.89
CA ASP A 839 -19.46 -31.32 3.97
C ASP A 839 -20.96 -31.33 3.60
N GLY A 840 -21.41 -32.31 2.80
CA GLY A 840 -22.77 -32.27 2.27
C GLY A 840 -23.33 -33.57 1.77
N SER A 841 -23.44 -34.58 2.63
CA SER A 841 -24.53 -35.57 2.53
C SER A 841 -24.63 -36.41 3.80
N TYR A 842 -25.48 -36.03 4.75
CA TYR A 842 -26.24 -36.98 5.56
C TYR A 842 -27.40 -36.22 6.21
N ASP A 843 -28.50 -36.12 5.48
CA ASP A 843 -29.82 -35.99 6.09
C ASP A 843 -30.77 -36.95 5.37
N GLY A 844 -31.32 -37.90 6.13
CA GLY A 844 -32.40 -38.77 5.72
C GLY A 844 -32.16 -40.28 5.93
N GLY A 845 -32.72 -40.83 7.02
CA GLY A 845 -32.99 -42.28 7.16
C GLY A 845 -32.61 -42.85 8.53
N GLY A 846 -33.55 -42.82 9.48
CA GLY A 846 -33.31 -43.25 10.87
C GLY A 846 -33.34 -44.75 11.12
N VAL A 847 -32.94 -45.15 12.34
CA VAL A 847 -33.47 -46.29 13.11
C VAL A 847 -33.20 -46.05 14.61
N ASP A 848 -34.15 -46.43 15.45
CA ASP A 848 -34.16 -46.38 16.92
C ASP A 848 -33.00 -47.10 17.63
N GLY A 849 -32.70 -46.69 18.88
CA GLY A 849 -31.86 -47.49 19.78
C GLY A 849 -31.40 -46.82 21.07
N ALA A 850 -32.31 -46.78 22.05
CA ALA A 850 -32.21 -46.69 23.52
C ALA A 850 -30.85 -46.59 24.26
N GLY A 851 -30.85 -45.69 25.28
CA GLY A 851 -30.22 -45.83 26.62
C GLY A 851 -28.69 -45.80 26.69
N ASP A 852 -28.01 -45.38 27.74
CA ASP A 852 -28.33 -44.89 29.09
C ASP A 852 -26.99 -44.51 29.75
N GLY A 853 -27.06 -43.74 30.85
CA GLY A 853 -26.01 -43.68 31.88
C GLY A 853 -24.85 -42.70 31.64
N SER A 854 -24.92 -41.44 32.10
CA SER A 854 -24.70 -41.01 33.49
C SER A 854 -23.23 -40.97 33.92
N GLY A 855 -22.84 -39.85 34.56
CA GLY A 855 -21.97 -39.93 35.73
C GLY A 855 -20.70 -39.09 35.69
N ASP A 856 -20.91 -37.78 35.75
CA ASP A 856 -20.31 -36.87 36.74
C ASP A 856 -18.79 -36.65 36.82
N GLY A 857 -18.46 -35.36 36.67
CA GLY A 857 -17.97 -34.53 37.78
C GLY A 857 -16.46 -34.55 37.99
N GLY A 858 -15.78 -33.46 38.31
CA GLY A 858 -16.12 -32.08 38.64
C GLY A 858 -14.77 -31.32 38.61
N ALA A 859 -14.72 -30.07 38.19
CA ALA A 859 -15.12 -28.86 38.93
C ALA A 859 -13.89 -28.18 39.56
N ASP A 860 -13.74 -26.90 39.24
CA ASP A 860 -13.26 -25.76 40.06
C ASP A 860 -12.82 -24.66 39.08
N GLY A 861 -13.24 -23.39 39.15
CA GLY A 861 -14.08 -22.59 40.04
C GLY A 861 -13.93 -21.14 39.52
N ALA A 862 -15.01 -20.44 39.17
CA ALA A 862 -15.81 -19.56 40.04
C ALA A 862 -15.24 -18.12 40.21
N GLY A 863 -16.12 -17.11 40.12
CA GLY A 863 -15.86 -15.75 40.62
C GLY A 863 -16.38 -14.59 39.75
N VAL A 864 -17.70 -14.43 39.58
CA VAL A 864 -18.59 -13.53 40.36
C VAL A 864 -18.65 -12.08 39.83
N GLY A 865 -19.82 -11.72 39.30
CA GLY A 865 -20.28 -10.34 39.08
C GLY A 865 -21.39 -9.95 40.07
N ARG A 866 -21.34 -8.69 40.51
CA ARG A 866 -22.41 -7.86 41.13
C ARG A 866 -21.89 -6.40 41.05
N ARG A 867 -22.67 -5.33 40.85
CA ARG A 867 -24.07 -5.05 41.23
C ARG A 867 -24.55 -3.74 40.53
N VAL A 868 -25.87 -3.49 40.64
CA VAL A 868 -26.65 -2.23 40.54
C VAL A 868 -27.13 -1.83 39.13
N GLY A 869 -28.41 -1.59 38.83
CA GLY A 869 -29.66 -1.61 39.61
C GLY A 869 -30.84 -1.02 38.82
N THR A 870 -32.07 -1.45 39.20
CA THR A 870 -33.41 -0.76 39.18
C THR A 870 -33.95 -0.17 37.85
N ALA A 871 -35.23 -0.14 37.51
CA ALA A 871 -36.50 -0.74 37.96
C ALA A 871 -37.57 -0.31 36.92
N ASP A 872 -38.71 -1.01 36.94
CA ASP A 872 -40.06 -0.60 36.48
C ASP A 872 -40.41 -0.54 34.99
N GLY A 873 -41.57 -1.16 34.67
CA GLY A 873 -42.36 -0.83 33.49
C GLY A 873 -43.12 -2.01 32.86
N ALA A 874 -44.20 -2.43 33.50
CA ALA A 874 -45.16 -3.41 33.02
C ALA A 874 -45.83 -3.03 31.69
N GLY A 875 -46.37 -4.02 30.97
CA GLY A 875 -47.31 -3.77 29.87
C GLY A 875 -47.61 -4.99 29.02
N ASP A 876 -48.63 -5.73 29.43
CA ASP A 876 -49.30 -6.82 28.71
C ASP A 876 -49.65 -6.50 27.25
N GLY A 877 -49.85 -7.54 26.43
CA GLY A 877 -50.77 -7.43 25.31
C GLY A 877 -50.51 -8.35 24.13
N GLY A 878 -50.92 -9.61 24.32
CA GLY A 878 -51.42 -10.57 23.32
C GLY A 878 -51.52 -10.22 21.83
N GLY A 879 -51.33 -11.26 21.02
CA GLY A 879 -52.28 -11.53 19.94
C GLY A 879 -51.71 -12.04 18.62
N LEU A 880 -52.02 -13.30 18.35
CA LEU A 880 -52.45 -13.83 17.05
C LEU A 880 -51.42 -14.01 15.91
N LYS A 881 -50.94 -15.27 15.83
CA LYS A 881 -51.20 -16.26 14.75
C LYS A 881 -51.61 -15.78 13.34
N THR A 882 -51.04 -16.52 12.37
CA THR A 882 -51.39 -16.73 10.94
C THR A 882 -51.03 -15.57 9.99
N ALA A 883 -50.42 -15.77 8.82
CA ALA A 883 -50.24 -16.96 7.98
C ALA A 883 -48.87 -16.93 7.28
#